data_AF-A0AAD2D9B9-F1
#
_entry.id   AF-A0AAD2D9B9-F1
#
_cell.length_a   1.000
_cell.length_b   1.000
_cell.length_c   1.000
_cell.angle_alpha   90.00
_cell.angle_beta   90.00
_cell.angle_gamma   90.00
#
_symmetry.space_group_name_H-M   'P 1'
#
loop_
_entity.id
_entity.type
_entity.pdbx_description
1 polymer ?
#
loop_
_entity_poly.entity_id
_entity_poly.type
_entity_poly.pdbx_seq_one_letter_code
_entity_poly.pdbx_strand_id
1 'polypeptide(L)'
;MAQQEFDFSVVDIKVEDTKTDISTIGCFISLDDQEIDCIEFGDIDHRLVLGLERDGTVLRVTAKTLNDNTKIGSISFTSETFHECAQKETKEIWATLFDHEDDDLYDGNFDEDDDENPKILVSLTKGDSPTIRKKGATKTTTTRVSPKKIEVRAPIEATYDLSETVVFSVRTLITELCSLTKEGIETLRADMDDIHAENDEKVAILAHLETLHKELQGENAEDLRFLESLKTLKTEFEVDLGSKKKQIEDELQTLLNRITAIIEDMQKLETEKKEATKESQRLSEIVAIPENTKESGFTEEAKDLREEDSKLRDQSDELTSELIKTRDQRNSYIKDHEDLIEKLEDMVQAFHDQLRVLAGDTKIISYENDKLQREANLLVRKGDYSNKNLVLSQFELKSFAREFKRLTDEYNDSDSEFSRYIAELKKNLRNQDFIISDLKKKFVSQMNHISDLENKSERQLSQIAHFQSELETIDQIKYEERYTKLSGDLRKTEEQRKKHQEDLENAYAGLATKLKLFSGDLDTHKTQRAKQEGKVVENLQNLEGITTETNKLLKEIEVLDTKEFTDSNRNRVCDKLSEERESLDNKLQFYTDEKNKIFKELQDSLSDLKERQFNVSEQEELLISLQEDIQKIRILIQEKRTIIIEIEKDIYIAEERIEELQRLIADRDQEIKDLLKQLVQRNTRIKQLTDTLGSAPPPSPKKVTYKAKKGDEVDQLLAKYIQDCPVPVKRLGSGFYLFGTRKIYAKVMNGKLVIRVGGGYMVIQKFIETYADQELIKIKSILEKEGLSSIDEIDLEDYCLNKSKTAYGNVRGEKSTSASSPGSHGGSFRKSMTSSIKKLPRGSKTIKKVTTTKVIYQG
;
A
#
# COMPACT_ATOMS: atom_id res chain seq x y z
N MET A 1 31.73 -8.50 -12.95
CA MET A 1 31.84 -7.03 -13.10
C MET A 1 32.99 -6.58 -12.21
N ALA A 2 33.76 -5.56 -12.61
CA ALA A 2 34.85 -5.06 -11.78
C ALA A 2 34.25 -4.22 -10.64
N GLN A 3 34.59 -4.53 -9.40
CA GLN A 3 34.22 -3.72 -8.23
C GLN A 3 34.83 -2.33 -8.42
N GLN A 4 33.98 -1.29 -8.44
CA GLN A 4 34.44 0.09 -8.45
C GLN A 4 34.54 0.56 -7.00
N GLU A 5 35.68 1.15 -6.65
CA GLU A 5 35.92 1.76 -5.35
C GLU A 5 35.56 3.25 -5.42
N PHE A 6 34.77 3.72 -4.47
CA PHE A 6 34.37 5.11 -4.33
C PHE A 6 34.84 5.64 -2.98
N ASP A 7 35.44 6.82 -2.97
CA ASP A 7 35.73 7.56 -1.75
C ASP A 7 34.50 8.41 -1.42
N PHE A 8 33.83 8.07 -0.32
CA PHE A 8 32.71 8.81 0.25
C PHE A 8 33.16 9.54 1.51
N SER A 9 32.81 10.83 1.62
CA SER A 9 33.04 11.60 2.85
C SER A 9 31.91 12.57 3.11
N VAL A 10 31.55 12.74 4.38
CA VAL A 10 30.64 13.81 4.84
C VAL A 10 31.48 15.04 5.16
N VAL A 11 31.21 16.15 4.50
CA VAL A 11 32.00 17.39 4.60
C VAL A 11 31.42 18.35 5.63
N ASP A 12 30.10 18.55 5.63
CA ASP A 12 29.42 19.55 6.47
C ASP A 12 27.95 19.18 6.72
N ILE A 13 27.31 19.79 7.72
CA ILE A 13 25.88 19.64 8.02
C ILE A 13 25.26 20.96 8.47
N LYS A 14 24.07 21.25 7.96
CA LYS A 14 23.26 22.40 8.37
C LYS A 14 21.94 21.90 8.96
N VAL A 15 21.66 22.32 10.19
CA VAL A 15 20.43 21.97 10.92
C VAL A 15 19.66 23.27 11.19
N GLU A 16 18.34 23.25 11.02
CA GLU A 16 17.49 24.43 11.16
C GLU A 16 17.42 24.95 12.61
N ASP A 17 17.51 24.05 13.60
CA ASP A 17 17.44 24.43 15.00
C ASP A 17 18.78 24.96 15.51
N THR A 18 18.86 26.29 15.69
CA THR A 18 20.00 27.01 16.28
C THR A 18 20.45 26.51 17.65
N LYS A 19 19.68 25.62 18.30
CA LYS A 19 20.00 25.03 19.60
C LYS A 19 20.82 23.74 19.53
N THR A 20 20.86 23.07 18.39
CA THR A 20 21.59 21.81 18.26
C THR A 20 23.07 22.11 18.00
N ASP A 21 23.93 21.68 18.93
CA ASP A 21 25.38 21.81 18.78
C ASP A 21 25.86 20.79 17.74
N ILE A 22 26.41 21.26 16.61
CA ILE A 22 26.87 20.41 15.50
C ILE A 22 27.91 19.38 15.98
N SER A 23 28.71 19.71 17.00
CA SER A 23 29.69 18.78 17.58
C SER A 23 29.07 17.58 18.29
N THR A 24 27.75 17.62 18.54
CA THR A 24 27.00 16.50 19.14
C THR A 24 26.33 15.62 18.09
N ILE A 25 26.51 15.89 16.80
CA ILE A 25 25.91 15.12 15.71
C ILE A 25 26.93 14.11 15.18
N GLY A 26 26.47 12.89 14.91
CA GLY A 26 27.20 11.85 14.18
C GLY A 26 26.42 11.39 12.96
N CYS A 27 27.13 11.10 11.87
CA CYS A 27 26.60 10.52 10.64
C CYS A 27 26.88 9.01 10.61
N PHE A 28 25.82 8.22 10.73
CA PHE A 28 25.85 6.77 10.66
C PHE A 28 25.66 6.34 9.21
N ILE A 29 26.64 5.61 8.66
CA ILE A 29 26.65 5.16 7.28
C ILE A 29 26.30 3.68 7.26
N SER A 30 25.25 3.33 6.53
CA SER A 30 24.77 1.98 6.34
C SER A 30 24.70 1.61 4.86
N LEU A 31 24.95 0.35 4.56
CA LEU A 31 24.85 -0.22 3.22
C LEU A 31 23.87 -1.38 3.29
N ASP A 32 22.77 -1.32 2.53
CA ASP A 32 21.70 -2.33 2.56
C ASP A 32 21.24 -2.65 4.00
N ASP A 33 20.94 -1.60 4.77
CA ASP A 33 20.54 -1.63 6.20
C ASP A 33 21.60 -2.13 7.20
N GLN A 34 22.81 -2.44 6.74
CA GLN A 34 23.92 -2.81 7.61
C GLN A 34 24.81 -1.59 7.89
N GLU A 35 24.85 -1.14 9.15
CA GLU A 35 25.75 -0.06 9.59
C GLU A 35 27.22 -0.49 9.39
N ILE A 36 27.96 0.29 8.60
CA ILE A 36 29.37 0.06 8.28
C ILE A 36 30.27 1.00 9.09
N ASP A 37 29.86 2.25 9.24
CA ASP A 37 30.71 3.29 9.82
C ASP A 37 29.93 4.42 10.50
N CYS A 38 30.61 5.20 11.34
CA CYS A 38 30.07 6.37 12.01
C CYS A 38 31.09 7.51 11.99
N ILE A 39 30.73 8.61 11.33
CA ILE A 39 31.56 9.81 11.21
C ILE A 39 31.08 10.86 12.21
N GLU A 40 31.95 11.27 13.13
CA GLU A 40 31.69 12.39 14.05
C GLU A 40 32.10 13.72 13.40
N PHE A 41 31.25 14.74 13.48
CA PHE A 41 31.58 16.07 12.94
C PHE A 41 32.73 16.71 13.72
N GLY A 42 33.88 16.84 13.06
CA GLY A 42 35.14 17.28 13.66
C GLY A 42 36.36 16.51 13.14
N ASP A 43 36.14 15.33 12.55
CA ASP A 43 37.16 14.53 11.88
C ASP A 43 37.18 14.80 10.37
N ILE A 44 37.82 15.91 9.98
CA ILE A 44 37.80 16.50 8.63
C ILE A 44 38.43 15.57 7.57
N ASP A 45 39.16 14.53 7.99
CA ASP A 45 39.88 13.61 7.11
C ASP A 45 39.21 12.22 6.98
N HIS A 46 37.97 12.04 7.48
CA HIS A 46 37.32 10.74 7.40
C HIS A 46 36.86 10.40 5.97
N ARG A 47 37.59 9.49 5.31
CA ARG A 47 37.24 8.93 4.01
C ARG A 47 36.82 7.47 4.13
N LEU A 48 35.62 7.16 3.67
CA LEU A 48 35.10 5.80 3.59
C LEU A 48 35.25 5.28 2.16
N VAL A 49 36.04 4.22 1.97
CA VAL A 49 36.18 3.55 0.67
C VAL A 49 35.06 2.51 0.53
N LEU A 50 34.12 2.76 -0.37
CA LEU A 50 32.97 1.90 -0.64
C LEU A 50 33.23 1.05 -1.88
N GLY A 51 33.18 -0.28 -1.71
CA GLY A 51 33.24 -1.24 -2.81
C GLY A 51 31.83 -1.68 -3.23
N LEU A 52 31.22 -0.97 -4.17
CA LEU A 52 29.87 -1.29 -4.66
C LEU A 52 29.94 -2.41 -5.71
N GLU A 53 29.37 -3.59 -5.40
CA GLU A 53 29.45 -4.79 -6.25
C GLU A 53 28.20 -5.07 -7.09
N ARG A 54 27.05 -4.49 -6.75
CA ARG A 54 25.73 -4.83 -7.34
C ARG A 54 24.91 -3.61 -7.68
N ASP A 55 24.21 -3.69 -8.82
CA ASP A 55 23.11 -2.79 -9.15
C ASP A 55 22.02 -2.95 -8.07
N GLY A 56 21.62 -1.83 -7.45
CA GLY A 56 20.58 -1.79 -6.42
C GLY A 56 21.07 -1.74 -4.97
N THR A 57 22.38 -1.68 -4.73
CA THR A 57 22.90 -1.41 -3.38
C THR A 57 22.58 0.03 -2.97
N VAL A 58 22.09 0.23 -1.75
CA VAL A 58 21.71 1.54 -1.22
C VAL A 58 22.66 1.95 -0.08
N LEU A 59 23.33 3.08 -0.25
CA LEU A 59 24.11 3.74 0.80
C LEU A 59 23.21 4.75 1.53
N ARG A 60 22.88 4.47 2.79
CA ARG A 60 22.10 5.37 3.63
C ARG A 60 22.97 6.07 4.66
N VAL A 61 22.86 7.39 4.72
CA VAL A 61 23.51 8.27 5.71
C VAL A 61 22.43 8.77 6.65
N THR A 62 22.54 8.42 7.93
CA THR A 62 21.60 8.88 8.97
C THR A 62 22.31 9.80 9.95
N ALA A 63 21.89 11.06 10.04
CA ALA A 63 22.38 11.99 11.04
C ALA A 63 21.61 11.78 12.36
N LYS A 64 22.34 11.53 13.45
CA LYS A 64 21.76 11.40 14.80
C LYS A 64 22.58 12.18 15.81
N THR A 65 21.94 12.58 16.90
CA THR A 65 22.65 13.14 18.05
C THR A 65 23.37 12.03 18.84
N LEU A 66 24.66 12.21 19.12
CA LEU A 66 25.51 11.22 19.81
C LEU A 66 25.07 10.95 21.26
N ASN A 67 24.43 11.93 21.91
CA ASN A 67 24.09 11.85 23.33
C ASN A 67 22.85 11.00 23.61
N ASP A 68 21.80 11.15 22.80
CA ASP A 68 20.48 10.55 22.99
C ASP A 68 20.01 9.70 21.80
N ASN A 69 20.83 9.62 20.73
CA ASN A 69 20.56 8.85 19.52
C ASN A 69 19.28 9.30 18.80
N THR A 70 18.90 10.58 18.96
CA THR A 70 17.74 11.17 18.31
C THR A 70 18.05 11.39 16.85
N LYS A 71 17.22 10.82 15.96
CA LYS A 71 17.36 10.97 14.50
C LYS A 71 17.07 12.44 14.12
N ILE A 72 17.99 13.04 13.40
CA ILE A 72 17.82 14.36 12.78
C ILE A 72 17.21 14.19 11.38
N GLY A 73 17.72 13.22 10.62
CA GLY A 73 17.16 12.79 9.34
C GLY A 73 18.09 11.78 8.65
N SER A 74 17.65 11.25 7.51
CA SER A 74 18.42 10.34 6.66
C SER A 74 18.37 10.74 5.18
N ILE A 75 19.36 10.29 4.43
CA ILE A 75 19.38 10.33 2.96
C ILE A 75 20.03 9.05 2.43
N SER A 76 19.49 8.50 1.36
CA SER A 76 19.84 7.24 0.72
C SER A 76 20.26 7.46 -0.73
N PHE A 77 21.45 6.98 -1.09
CA PHE A 77 21.99 7.04 -2.45
C PHE A 77 22.04 5.63 -3.05
N THR A 78 21.52 5.46 -4.26
CA THR A 78 21.59 4.16 -4.96
C THR A 78 22.93 3.99 -5.66
N SER A 79 23.35 2.75 -5.92
CA SER A 79 24.56 2.45 -6.71
C SER A 79 24.59 3.18 -8.07
N GLU A 80 23.44 3.41 -8.70
CA GLU A 80 23.31 4.13 -9.97
C GLU A 80 23.72 5.60 -9.82
N THR A 81 23.26 6.24 -8.73
CA THR A 81 23.62 7.59 -8.30
C THR A 81 25.15 7.76 -8.21
N PHE A 82 25.87 6.76 -7.68
CA PHE A 82 27.35 6.77 -7.65
C PHE A 82 27.98 6.64 -9.04
N HIS A 83 27.43 5.82 -9.93
CA HIS A 83 27.95 5.61 -11.27
C HIS A 83 27.81 6.84 -12.17
N GLU A 84 26.73 7.61 -12.02
CA GLU A 84 26.57 8.90 -12.70
C GLU A 84 27.59 9.93 -12.21
N CYS A 85 27.83 9.95 -10.90
CA CYS A 85 28.87 10.78 -10.27
C CYS A 85 30.29 10.41 -10.74
N ALA A 86 30.56 9.11 -10.95
CA ALA A 86 31.85 8.54 -11.34
C ALA A 86 32.43 9.06 -12.67
N GLN A 87 31.70 9.86 -13.43
CA GLN A 87 32.19 10.48 -14.65
C GLN A 87 32.95 11.80 -14.40
N LYS A 88 32.83 12.41 -13.22
CA LYS A 88 33.49 13.69 -12.87
C LYS A 88 34.52 13.48 -11.72
N GLU A 89 35.60 14.27 -11.68
CA GLU A 89 36.80 13.99 -10.84
C GLU A 89 36.57 14.11 -9.32
N THR A 90 35.60 14.90 -8.86
CA THR A 90 35.08 14.93 -7.48
C THR A 90 33.78 15.73 -7.53
N LYS A 91 32.73 15.32 -6.82
CA LYS A 91 31.50 16.11 -6.68
C LYS A 91 31.14 16.27 -5.22
N GLU A 92 30.81 17.51 -4.85
CA GLU A 92 30.22 17.86 -3.56
C GLU A 92 28.78 18.30 -3.79
N ILE A 93 27.86 17.87 -2.94
CA ILE A 93 26.45 18.25 -3.04
C ILE A 93 25.82 18.43 -1.66
N TRP A 94 25.03 19.49 -1.51
CA TRP A 94 24.08 19.61 -0.42
C TRP A 94 22.83 18.76 -0.70
N ALA A 95 22.58 17.76 0.15
CA ALA A 95 21.38 16.92 0.10
C ALA A 95 20.52 17.11 1.35
N THR A 96 19.21 17.26 1.18
CA THR A 96 18.27 17.37 2.31
C THR A 96 18.15 16.04 3.06
N LEU A 97 18.03 16.11 4.38
CA LEU A 97 17.85 14.96 5.26
C LEU A 97 16.36 14.83 5.60
N PHE A 98 15.78 13.68 5.30
CA PHE A 98 14.36 13.39 5.52
C PHE A 98 14.12 12.76 6.91
N ASP A 99 12.99 13.08 7.52
CA ASP A 99 12.60 12.52 8.82
C ASP A 99 12.17 11.05 8.70
N HIS A 100 11.49 10.70 7.61
CA HIS A 100 11.01 9.34 7.30
C HIS A 100 11.99 8.55 6.41
N GLU A 101 12.15 7.25 6.68
CA GLU A 101 13.06 6.39 5.89
C GLU A 101 12.50 6.01 4.51
N ASP A 102 11.17 6.10 4.33
CA ASP A 102 10.54 5.78 3.04
C ASP A 102 10.67 6.92 2.01
N ASP A 103 10.98 8.14 2.47
CA ASP A 103 11.12 9.34 1.64
C ASP A 103 12.58 9.78 1.50
N ASP A 104 13.54 9.00 2.01
CA ASP A 104 14.96 9.39 2.08
C ASP A 104 15.76 9.06 0.81
N LEU A 105 15.12 8.62 -0.27
CA LEU A 105 15.80 8.30 -1.52
C LEU A 105 16.18 9.58 -2.28
N TYR A 106 17.49 9.79 -2.49
CA TYR A 106 17.99 10.91 -3.29
C TYR A 106 17.58 10.75 -4.75
N ASP A 107 16.73 11.66 -5.25
CA ASP A 107 16.21 11.71 -6.62
C ASP A 107 16.76 12.89 -7.45
N GLY A 108 17.56 13.75 -6.83
CA GLY A 108 18.17 14.91 -7.47
C GLY A 108 19.26 14.57 -8.48
N ASN A 109 19.63 15.56 -9.29
CA ASN A 109 20.85 15.49 -10.09
C ASN A 109 22.03 16.05 -9.26
N PHE A 110 23.22 15.46 -9.37
CA PHE A 110 24.42 15.98 -8.69
C PHE A 110 24.96 17.31 -9.25
N ASP A 111 24.12 18.10 -9.92
CA ASP A 111 24.48 19.40 -10.48
C ASP A 111 23.70 20.54 -9.80
N GLU A 112 22.73 20.24 -8.92
CA GLU A 112 21.92 21.21 -8.16
C GLU A 112 21.98 20.92 -6.65
N ASP A 113 22.24 21.95 -5.83
CA ASP A 113 22.25 21.86 -4.37
C ASP A 113 20.83 21.98 -3.80
N ASP A 114 20.46 21.15 -2.84
CA ASP A 114 19.20 21.31 -2.11
C ASP A 114 19.24 22.47 -1.11
N ASP A 115 18.18 23.27 -1.10
CA ASP A 115 18.07 24.44 -0.24
C ASP A 115 17.42 24.16 1.13
N GLU A 116 16.74 23.03 1.31
CA GLU A 116 15.94 22.71 2.51
C GLU A 116 16.78 22.18 3.69
N ASN A 117 16.50 22.65 4.91
CA ASN A 117 17.14 22.14 6.13
C ASN A 117 16.23 21.10 6.83
N PRO A 118 16.80 20.12 7.55
CA PRO A 118 18.23 19.85 7.70
C PRO A 118 18.87 19.30 6.42
N LYS A 119 20.12 19.63 6.15
CA LYS A 119 20.88 19.14 4.97
C LYS A 119 22.32 18.82 5.28
N ILE A 120 22.90 17.94 4.48
CA ILE A 120 24.25 17.41 4.61
C ILE A 120 25.04 17.66 3.33
N LEU A 121 26.29 18.08 3.44
CA LEU A 121 27.21 18.19 2.33
C LEU A 121 28.01 16.89 2.22
N VAL A 122 27.77 16.13 1.16
CA VAL A 122 28.51 14.89 0.88
C VAL A 122 29.47 15.09 -0.29
N SER A 123 30.65 14.50 -0.19
CA SER A 123 31.67 14.50 -1.24
C SER A 123 31.92 13.08 -1.73
N LEU A 124 31.89 12.94 -3.05
CA LEU A 124 32.04 11.69 -3.78
C LEU A 124 33.20 11.82 -4.75
N THR A 125 34.21 10.98 -4.55
CA THR A 125 35.37 10.91 -5.43
C THR A 125 35.49 9.49 -5.97
N LYS A 126 35.67 9.34 -7.28
CA LYS A 126 35.96 8.03 -7.86
C LYS A 126 37.38 7.63 -7.44
N GLY A 127 37.52 6.49 -6.77
CA GLY A 127 38.82 5.98 -6.37
C GLY A 127 39.66 5.64 -7.60
N ASP A 128 40.85 6.23 -7.70
CA ASP A 128 41.87 5.74 -8.62
C ASP A 128 42.32 4.36 -8.13
N SER A 129 41.85 3.30 -8.80
CA SER A 129 42.19 1.89 -8.52
C SER A 129 43.65 1.78 -8.04
N PRO A 130 43.90 1.47 -6.76
CA PRO A 130 45.26 1.43 -6.26
C PRO A 130 46.03 0.31 -6.97
N THR A 131 47.15 0.66 -7.59
CA THR A 131 48.10 -0.32 -8.11
C THR A 131 48.60 -1.15 -6.93
N ILE A 132 48.08 -2.37 -6.80
CA ILE A 132 48.32 -3.31 -5.69
C ILE A 132 49.82 -3.41 -5.37
N ARG A 133 50.29 -2.68 -4.34
CA ARG A 133 51.56 -2.96 -3.68
C ARG A 133 51.31 -3.89 -2.50
N LYS A 134 51.52 -5.19 -2.75
CA LYS A 134 51.54 -6.25 -1.73
C LYS A 134 52.47 -5.85 -0.57
N LYS A 135 51.90 -5.62 0.62
CA LYS A 135 52.65 -5.60 1.88
C LYS A 135 52.02 -6.55 2.91
N GLY A 136 52.76 -7.63 3.17
CA GLY A 136 53.01 -8.21 4.50
C GLY A 136 51.82 -8.63 5.36
N ALA A 137 51.41 -9.89 5.24
CA ALA A 137 50.59 -10.58 6.22
C ALA A 137 51.36 -10.78 7.55
N THR A 138 50.87 -10.17 8.63
CA THR A 138 51.28 -10.47 10.01
C THR A 138 50.44 -11.63 10.54
N LYS A 139 51.11 -12.73 10.87
CA LYS A 139 50.55 -13.95 11.46
C LYS A 139 50.17 -13.71 12.92
N THR A 140 48.94 -14.06 13.30
CA THR A 140 48.55 -14.22 14.71
C THR A 140 48.47 -15.70 15.06
N THR A 141 49.26 -16.07 16.06
CA THR A 141 49.54 -17.43 16.53
C THR A 141 48.41 -17.97 17.41
N THR A 142 47.91 -19.19 17.14
CA THR A 142 47.01 -19.91 18.07
C THR A 142 47.67 -21.21 18.53
N THR A 143 47.92 -21.29 19.84
CA THR A 143 48.67 -22.36 20.51
C THR A 143 47.76 -23.56 20.80
N ARG A 144 48.17 -24.73 20.33
CA ARG A 144 47.51 -26.04 20.52
C ARG A 144 48.01 -26.68 21.83
N VAL A 145 47.09 -27.09 22.72
CA VAL A 145 47.44 -27.86 23.94
C VAL A 145 46.68 -29.20 23.94
N SER A 146 47.45 -30.28 24.09
CA SER A 146 47.05 -31.70 24.09
C SER A 146 46.43 -32.17 25.42
N PRO A 147 45.64 -33.25 25.44
CA PRO A 147 44.98 -33.72 26.67
C PRO A 147 45.87 -34.67 27.50
N LYS A 148 45.80 -34.54 28.83
CA LYS A 148 46.43 -35.41 29.83
C LYS A 148 45.49 -36.54 30.28
N LYS A 149 46.07 -37.73 30.34
CA LYS A 149 45.55 -39.05 30.75
C LYS A 149 45.51 -39.15 32.29
N ILE A 150 44.44 -39.68 32.89
CA ILE A 150 44.34 -39.99 34.33
C ILE A 150 43.88 -41.45 34.51
N GLU A 151 44.58 -42.13 35.43
CA GLU A 151 44.55 -43.56 35.74
C GLU A 151 43.33 -44.04 36.55
N VAL A 152 43.03 -45.33 36.39
CA VAL A 152 41.97 -46.10 37.07
C VAL A 152 42.56 -46.86 38.26
N ARG A 153 41.86 -46.92 39.40
CA ARG A 153 42.19 -47.74 40.57
C ARG A 153 41.00 -48.65 40.93
N ALA A 154 41.26 -49.93 41.16
CA ALA A 154 40.29 -51.01 41.44
C ALA A 154 40.00 -51.18 42.95
N PRO A 155 38.90 -51.88 43.35
CA PRO A 155 38.67 -52.31 44.73
C PRO A 155 38.66 -53.85 44.93
N ILE A 156 39.56 -54.30 45.80
CA ILE A 156 39.48 -55.22 46.96
C ILE A 156 38.38 -56.31 46.98
N GLU A 157 38.84 -57.57 47.01
CA GLU A 157 38.11 -58.81 47.32
C GLU A 157 37.92 -59.00 48.84
N ALA A 158 36.78 -59.56 49.25
CA ALA A 158 36.53 -60.05 50.61
C ALA A 158 36.18 -61.55 50.58
N THR A 159 37.00 -62.33 51.26
CA THR A 159 36.87 -63.78 51.49
C THR A 159 35.93 -64.08 52.66
N TYR A 160 34.96 -64.98 52.46
CA TYR A 160 34.12 -65.53 53.53
C TYR A 160 34.61 -66.93 53.95
N ASP A 161 34.73 -67.10 55.26
CA ASP A 161 35.16 -68.30 55.98
C ASP A 161 33.96 -69.23 56.22
N LEU A 162 34.11 -70.51 55.88
CA LEU A 162 33.08 -71.55 55.97
C LEU A 162 33.58 -72.69 56.85
N SER A 163 33.29 -72.63 58.15
CA SER A 163 33.37 -73.83 59.01
C SER A 163 32.47 -73.70 60.24
N GLU A 164 31.19 -74.03 60.08
CA GLU A 164 30.34 -74.41 61.22
C GLU A 164 29.33 -75.48 60.78
N THR A 165 29.70 -76.74 60.99
CA THR A 165 28.82 -77.90 60.84
C THR A 165 27.84 -77.96 62.01
N VAL A 166 26.64 -77.40 61.81
CA VAL A 166 25.51 -77.51 62.74
C VAL A 166 24.70 -78.76 62.38
N VAL A 167 24.60 -79.69 63.33
CA VAL A 167 23.79 -80.92 63.19
C VAL A 167 22.32 -80.55 63.46
N PHE A 168 21.55 -80.34 62.39
CA PHE A 168 20.10 -80.12 62.50
C PHE A 168 19.35 -81.46 62.61
N SER A 169 18.39 -81.54 63.53
CA SER A 169 17.46 -82.65 63.64
C SER A 169 16.56 -82.71 62.40
N VAL A 170 16.38 -83.90 61.81
CA VAL A 170 15.55 -84.14 60.62
C VAL A 170 14.12 -83.60 60.80
N ARG A 171 13.58 -83.62 62.03
CA ARG A 171 12.25 -83.03 62.31
C ARG A 171 12.23 -81.50 62.18
N THR A 172 13.31 -80.83 62.58
CA THR A 172 13.44 -79.37 62.44
C THR A 172 13.54 -79.00 60.96
N LEU A 173 14.35 -79.74 60.19
CA LEU A 173 14.44 -79.55 58.74
C LEU A 173 13.11 -79.79 58.04
N ILE A 174 12.35 -80.83 58.38
CA ILE A 174 11.02 -81.05 57.77
C ILE A 174 10.06 -79.91 58.12
N THR A 175 10.09 -79.41 59.36
CA THR A 175 9.20 -78.32 59.78
C THR A 175 9.58 -77.01 59.11
N GLU A 176 10.86 -76.69 59.00
CA GLU A 176 11.37 -75.53 58.26
C GLU A 176 11.07 -75.65 56.77
N LEU A 177 11.22 -76.84 56.18
CA LEU A 177 10.94 -77.04 54.76
C LEU A 177 9.44 -76.98 54.46
N CYS A 178 8.57 -77.47 55.35
CA CYS A 178 7.13 -77.27 55.26
C CYS A 178 6.72 -75.81 55.46
N SER A 179 7.39 -75.08 56.36
CA SER A 179 7.16 -73.64 56.57
C SER A 179 7.57 -72.84 55.34
N LEU A 180 8.77 -73.09 54.81
CA LEU A 180 9.30 -72.43 53.62
C LEU A 180 8.49 -72.75 52.37
N THR A 181 8.00 -73.98 52.22
CA THR A 181 7.12 -74.34 51.10
C THR A 181 5.75 -73.71 51.22
N LYS A 182 5.19 -73.59 52.44
CA LYS A 182 3.93 -72.88 52.66
C LYS A 182 4.08 -71.38 52.38
N GLU A 183 5.14 -70.76 52.89
CA GLU A 183 5.48 -69.35 52.63
C GLU A 183 5.70 -69.12 51.14
N GLY A 184 6.42 -70.02 50.46
CA GLY A 184 6.61 -69.97 49.00
C GLY A 184 5.32 -70.12 48.19
N ILE A 185 4.34 -70.90 48.67
CA ILE A 185 3.02 -71.00 48.01
C ILE A 185 2.18 -69.75 48.26
N GLU A 186 2.27 -69.16 49.45
CA GLU A 186 1.56 -67.92 49.79
C GLU A 186 2.11 -66.72 49.00
N THR A 187 3.44 -66.62 48.84
CA THR A 187 4.05 -65.59 47.98
C THR A 187 3.68 -65.78 46.52
N LEU A 188 3.71 -67.01 45.99
CA LEU A 188 3.28 -67.27 44.61
C LEU A 188 1.80 -66.95 44.36
N ARG A 189 0.93 -67.14 45.37
CA ARG A 189 -0.48 -66.73 45.25
C ARG A 189 -0.63 -65.21 45.25
N ALA A 190 0.08 -64.51 46.12
CA ALA A 190 0.08 -63.05 46.13
C ALA A 190 0.59 -62.48 44.80
N ASP A 191 1.69 -63.02 44.26
CA ASP A 191 2.21 -62.64 42.95
C ASP A 191 1.18 -62.92 41.83
N MET A 192 0.44 -64.02 41.92
CA MET A 192 -0.59 -64.37 40.93
C MET A 192 -1.80 -63.43 40.99
N ASP A 193 -2.23 -63.03 42.20
CA ASP A 193 -3.30 -62.05 42.39
C ASP A 193 -2.89 -60.66 41.90
N ASP A 194 -1.64 -60.25 42.15
CA ASP A 194 -1.07 -58.99 41.62
C ASP A 194 -1.03 -59.01 40.08
N ILE A 195 -0.63 -60.13 39.46
CA ILE A 195 -0.66 -60.31 38.00
C ILE A 195 -2.09 -60.24 37.45
N HIS A 196 -3.08 -60.82 38.16
CA HIS A 196 -4.47 -60.73 37.75
C HIS A 196 -5.01 -59.30 37.84
N ALA A 197 -4.70 -58.57 38.91
CA ALA A 197 -5.07 -57.17 39.05
C ALA A 197 -4.44 -56.30 37.95
N GLU A 198 -3.16 -56.52 37.63
CA GLU A 198 -2.47 -55.82 36.53
C GLU A 198 -3.12 -56.14 35.17
N ASN A 199 -3.53 -57.38 34.95
CA ASN A 199 -4.21 -57.77 33.71
C ASN A 199 -5.60 -57.16 33.60
N ASP A 200 -6.37 -57.08 34.68
CA ASP A 200 -7.68 -56.43 34.70
C ASP A 200 -7.55 -54.93 34.41
N GLU A 201 -6.53 -54.27 34.94
CA GLU A 201 -6.21 -52.87 34.61
C GLU A 201 -5.86 -52.71 33.12
N LYS A 202 -5.06 -53.62 32.56
CA LYS A 202 -4.76 -53.64 31.12
C LYS A 202 -6.00 -53.84 30.26
N VAL A 203 -6.92 -54.74 30.66
CA VAL A 203 -8.20 -54.95 29.94
C VAL A 203 -9.05 -53.68 29.97
N ALA A 204 -9.11 -52.98 31.12
CA ALA A 204 -9.85 -51.72 31.23
C ALA A 204 -9.24 -50.62 30.33
N ILE A 205 -7.91 -50.51 30.27
CA ILE A 205 -7.21 -49.58 29.39
C ILE A 205 -7.49 -49.91 27.92
N LEU A 206 -7.45 -51.19 27.54
CA LEU A 206 -7.75 -51.63 26.17
C LEU A 206 -9.20 -51.32 25.75
N ALA A 207 -10.17 -51.52 26.64
CA ALA A 207 -11.57 -51.16 26.39
C ALA A 207 -11.76 -49.65 26.20
N HIS A 208 -11.05 -48.83 26.98
CA HIS A 208 -11.07 -47.37 26.81
C HIS A 208 -10.44 -46.95 25.47
N LEU A 209 -9.32 -47.54 25.09
CA LEU A 209 -8.67 -47.28 23.79
C LEU A 209 -9.55 -47.70 22.61
N GLU A 210 -10.29 -48.80 22.71
CA GLU A 210 -11.25 -49.22 21.67
C GLU A 210 -12.40 -48.20 21.53
N THR A 211 -12.88 -47.65 22.65
CA THR A 211 -13.91 -46.61 22.65
C THR A 211 -13.41 -45.34 21.96
N LEU A 212 -12.22 -44.89 22.32
CA LEU A 212 -11.58 -43.72 21.70
C LEU A 212 -11.33 -43.94 20.20
N HIS A 213 -10.97 -45.16 19.80
CA HIS A 213 -10.77 -45.50 18.40
C HIS A 213 -12.08 -45.41 17.60
N LYS A 214 -13.22 -45.82 18.18
CA LYS A 214 -14.54 -45.70 17.54
C LYS A 214 -14.98 -44.24 17.42
N GLU A 215 -14.71 -43.41 18.42
CA GLU A 215 -14.99 -41.97 18.37
C GLU A 215 -14.18 -41.29 17.27
N LEU A 216 -12.87 -41.54 17.20
CA LEU A 216 -11.98 -41.02 16.15
C LEU A 216 -12.38 -41.51 14.75
N GLN A 217 -12.86 -42.74 14.61
CA GLN A 217 -13.40 -43.23 13.34
C GLN A 217 -14.68 -42.49 12.93
N GLY A 218 -15.52 -42.11 13.90
CA GLY A 218 -16.71 -41.29 13.67
C GLY A 218 -16.35 -39.88 13.20
N GLU A 219 -15.45 -39.20 13.91
CA GLU A 219 -14.98 -37.86 13.53
C GLU A 219 -14.34 -37.86 12.14
N ASN A 220 -13.47 -38.84 11.84
CA ASN A 220 -12.86 -38.95 10.52
C ASN A 220 -13.90 -39.18 9.39
N ALA A 221 -15.01 -39.87 9.68
CA ALA A 221 -16.09 -40.04 8.71
C ALA A 221 -16.87 -38.73 8.47
N GLU A 222 -17.03 -37.90 9.50
CA GLU A 222 -17.64 -36.57 9.36
C GLU A 222 -16.72 -35.60 8.60
N ASP A 223 -15.43 -35.61 8.90
CA ASP A 223 -14.42 -34.83 8.16
C ASP A 223 -14.37 -35.19 6.67
N LEU A 224 -14.49 -36.48 6.35
CA LEU A 224 -14.56 -36.93 4.95
C LEU A 224 -15.82 -36.42 4.23
N ARG A 225 -16.97 -36.40 4.91
CA ARG A 225 -18.22 -35.84 4.35
C ARG A 225 -18.14 -34.33 4.16
N PHE A 226 -17.50 -33.63 5.11
CA PHE A 226 -17.25 -32.20 5.00
C PHE A 226 -16.30 -31.91 3.83
N LEU A 227 -15.26 -32.73 3.64
CA LEU A 227 -14.35 -32.61 2.50
C LEU A 227 -15.04 -32.83 1.16
N GLU A 228 -15.97 -33.78 1.05
CA GLU A 228 -16.80 -33.98 -0.15
C GLU A 228 -17.74 -32.79 -0.41
N SER A 229 -18.31 -32.20 0.65
CA SER A 229 -19.14 -31.00 0.54
C SER A 229 -18.32 -29.80 0.05
N LEU A 230 -17.10 -29.62 0.56
CA LEU A 230 -16.16 -28.58 0.10
C LEU A 230 -15.74 -28.80 -1.35
N LYS A 231 -15.51 -30.04 -1.79
CA LYS A 231 -15.20 -30.34 -3.20
C LYS A 231 -16.37 -29.98 -4.11
N THR A 232 -17.59 -30.27 -3.69
CA THR A 232 -18.81 -29.94 -4.44
C THR A 232 -18.98 -28.43 -4.56
N LEU A 233 -18.84 -27.71 -3.44
CA LEU A 233 -18.91 -26.25 -3.42
C LEU A 233 -17.81 -25.61 -4.29
N LYS A 234 -16.60 -26.15 -4.26
CA LYS A 234 -15.51 -25.71 -5.13
C LYS A 234 -15.86 -25.87 -6.61
N THR A 235 -16.43 -27.02 -7.00
CA THR A 235 -16.84 -27.25 -8.40
C THR A 235 -17.98 -26.32 -8.83
N GLU A 236 -18.93 -26.03 -7.94
CA GLU A 236 -20.00 -25.06 -8.21
C GLU A 236 -19.43 -23.64 -8.44
N PHE A 237 -18.45 -23.24 -7.61
CA PHE A 237 -17.79 -21.94 -7.75
C PHE A 237 -16.97 -21.83 -9.03
N GLU A 238 -16.27 -22.90 -9.43
CA GLU A 238 -15.53 -22.96 -10.69
C GLU A 238 -16.46 -22.86 -11.91
N VAL A 239 -17.66 -23.46 -11.84
CA VAL A 239 -18.68 -23.35 -12.89
C VAL A 239 -19.27 -21.93 -12.95
N ASP A 240 -19.62 -21.34 -11.80
CA ASP A 240 -20.15 -19.97 -11.76
C ASP A 240 -19.14 -18.94 -12.29
N LEU A 241 -17.88 -19.02 -11.84
CA LEU A 241 -16.79 -18.18 -12.34
C LEU A 241 -16.56 -18.38 -13.84
N GLY A 242 -16.59 -19.62 -14.32
CA GLY A 242 -16.46 -19.92 -15.74
C GLY A 242 -17.57 -19.27 -16.57
N SER A 243 -18.81 -19.31 -16.08
CA SER A 243 -19.96 -18.69 -16.74
C SER A 243 -19.88 -17.16 -16.75
N LYS A 244 -19.51 -16.54 -15.62
CA LYS A 244 -19.31 -15.08 -15.52
C LYS A 244 -18.16 -14.59 -16.38
N LYS A 245 -17.05 -15.31 -16.40
CA LYS A 245 -15.91 -15.00 -17.26
C LYS A 245 -16.32 -15.00 -18.74
N LYS A 246 -17.06 -16.03 -19.16
CA LYS A 246 -17.57 -16.10 -20.53
C LYS A 246 -18.53 -14.95 -20.85
N GLN A 247 -19.42 -14.59 -19.92
CA GLN A 247 -20.31 -13.44 -20.11
C GLN A 247 -19.52 -12.14 -20.29
N ILE A 248 -18.50 -11.90 -19.47
CA ILE A 248 -17.62 -10.73 -19.59
C ILE A 248 -16.86 -10.73 -20.93
N GLU A 249 -16.37 -11.89 -21.39
CA GLU A 249 -15.71 -12.04 -22.70
C GLU A 249 -16.68 -11.71 -23.85
N ASP A 250 -17.93 -12.18 -23.78
CA ASP A 250 -18.97 -11.90 -24.77
C ASP A 250 -19.35 -10.39 -24.78
N GLU A 251 -19.45 -9.76 -23.61
CA GLU A 251 -19.70 -8.31 -23.47
C GLU A 251 -18.52 -7.47 -24.01
N LEU A 252 -17.28 -7.88 -23.69
CA LEU A 252 -16.06 -7.22 -24.17
C LEU A 252 -15.93 -7.33 -25.69
N GLN A 253 -16.26 -8.48 -26.28
CA GLN A 253 -16.29 -8.65 -27.72
C GLN A 253 -17.37 -7.77 -28.37
N THR A 254 -18.53 -7.62 -27.72
CA THR A 254 -19.60 -6.74 -28.19
C THR A 254 -19.16 -5.27 -28.16
N LEU A 255 -18.46 -4.84 -27.11
CA LEU A 255 -17.89 -3.49 -27.02
C LEU A 255 -16.79 -3.25 -28.06
N LEU A 256 -15.89 -4.22 -28.28
CA LEU A 256 -14.87 -4.14 -29.33
C LEU A 256 -15.50 -3.96 -30.70
N ASN A 257 -16.51 -4.76 -31.05
CA ASN A 257 -17.23 -4.62 -32.32
C ASN A 257 -17.87 -3.23 -32.46
N ARG A 258 -18.38 -2.66 -31.36
CA ARG A 258 -18.97 -1.31 -31.36
C ARG A 258 -17.92 -0.21 -31.53
N ILE A 259 -16.75 -0.36 -30.91
CA ILE A 259 -15.62 0.57 -31.11
C ILE A 259 -15.14 0.51 -32.56
N THR A 260 -15.03 -0.68 -33.15
CA THR A 260 -14.67 -0.84 -34.56
C THR A 260 -15.67 -0.13 -35.48
N ALA A 261 -16.97 -0.28 -35.25
CA ALA A 261 -17.98 0.43 -36.03
C ALA A 261 -17.85 1.96 -35.91
N ILE A 262 -17.58 2.49 -34.71
CA ILE A 262 -17.34 3.94 -34.51
C ILE A 262 -16.11 4.42 -35.26
N ILE A 263 -15.02 3.62 -35.28
CA ILE A 263 -13.80 3.95 -36.02
C ILE A 263 -14.09 4.00 -37.54
N GLU A 264 -14.85 3.04 -38.06
CA GLU A 264 -15.28 3.02 -39.46
C GLU A 264 -16.12 4.27 -39.81
N ASP A 265 -17.06 4.65 -38.94
CA ASP A 265 -17.87 5.86 -39.11
C ASP A 265 -17.01 7.14 -39.07
N MET A 266 -16.04 7.21 -38.16
CA MET A 266 -15.10 8.34 -38.09
C MET A 266 -14.24 8.45 -39.35
N GLN A 267 -13.75 7.32 -39.88
CA GLN A 267 -13.00 7.31 -41.14
C GLN A 267 -13.86 7.77 -42.31
N LYS A 268 -15.13 7.35 -42.35
CA LYS A 268 -16.09 7.81 -43.36
C LYS A 268 -16.30 9.33 -43.27
N LEU A 269 -16.53 9.87 -42.08
CA LEU A 269 -16.65 11.32 -41.85
C LEU A 269 -15.38 12.09 -42.26
N GLU A 270 -14.18 11.54 -42.02
CA GLU A 270 -12.95 12.16 -42.51
C GLU A 270 -12.88 12.19 -44.03
N THR A 271 -13.34 11.15 -44.72
CA THR A 271 -13.39 11.14 -46.19
C THR A 271 -14.40 12.16 -46.72
N GLU A 272 -15.59 12.25 -46.13
CA GLU A 272 -16.60 13.24 -46.47
C GLU A 272 -16.10 14.67 -46.21
N LYS A 273 -15.41 14.90 -45.08
CA LYS A 273 -14.76 16.18 -44.78
C LYS A 273 -13.70 16.55 -45.82
N LYS A 274 -12.87 15.59 -46.25
CA LYS A 274 -11.88 15.80 -47.31
C LYS A 274 -12.54 16.15 -48.64
N GLU A 275 -13.64 15.50 -49.00
CA GLU A 275 -14.42 15.85 -50.19
C GLU A 275 -15.05 17.25 -50.09
N ALA A 276 -15.67 17.58 -48.96
CA ALA A 276 -16.22 18.92 -48.70
C ALA A 276 -15.15 20.02 -48.77
N THR A 277 -13.93 19.77 -48.29
CA THR A 277 -12.82 20.74 -48.43
C THR A 277 -12.36 20.90 -49.88
N LYS A 278 -12.38 19.84 -50.69
CA LYS A 278 -12.09 19.93 -52.13
C LYS A 278 -13.19 20.68 -52.88
N GLU A 279 -14.45 20.44 -52.53
CA GLU A 279 -15.61 21.15 -53.09
C GLU A 279 -15.54 22.65 -52.74
N SER A 280 -15.23 22.97 -51.48
CA SER A 280 -15.02 24.35 -51.02
C SER A 280 -13.85 25.03 -51.73
N GLN A 281 -12.74 24.32 -51.97
CA GLN A 281 -11.64 24.84 -52.78
C GLN A 281 -12.06 25.10 -54.23
N ARG A 282 -12.80 24.18 -54.85
CA ARG A 282 -13.37 24.36 -56.20
C ARG A 282 -14.28 25.60 -56.27
N LEU A 283 -15.18 25.77 -55.31
CA LEU A 283 -16.04 26.94 -55.23
C LEU A 283 -15.24 28.23 -55.04
N SER A 284 -14.15 28.19 -54.27
CA SER A 284 -13.25 29.35 -54.12
C SER A 284 -12.51 29.70 -55.42
N GLU A 285 -12.18 28.71 -56.25
CA GLU A 285 -11.56 28.93 -57.57
C GLU A 285 -12.56 29.50 -58.58
N ILE A 286 -13.83 29.11 -58.51
CA ILE A 286 -14.90 29.65 -59.38
C ILE A 286 -15.20 31.12 -59.02
N VAL A 287 -15.18 31.48 -57.74
CA VAL A 287 -15.37 32.87 -57.27
C VAL A 287 -14.20 33.80 -57.65
N ALA A 288 -13.05 33.24 -58.03
CA ALA A 288 -11.87 34.01 -58.45
C ALA A 288 -11.87 34.43 -59.94
N ILE A 289 -12.93 34.14 -60.71
CA ILE A 289 -13.07 34.62 -62.09
C ILE A 289 -13.73 36.01 -62.07
N PRO A 290 -13.05 37.07 -62.51
CA PRO A 290 -13.64 38.41 -62.57
C PRO A 290 -14.57 38.49 -63.78
N GLU A 291 -15.85 38.18 -63.60
CA GLU A 291 -16.86 38.41 -64.64
C GLU A 291 -17.31 39.87 -64.67
N ASN A 292 -16.93 40.47 -65.79
CA ASN A 292 -17.35 41.76 -66.27
C ASN A 292 -18.68 41.58 -67.02
N THR A 293 -19.83 41.66 -66.33
CA THR A 293 -21.13 41.69 -67.01
C THR A 293 -22.13 42.61 -66.33
N LYS A 294 -22.43 43.70 -67.04
CA LYS A 294 -23.68 44.46 -66.91
C LYS A 294 -24.83 43.65 -67.51
N GLU A 295 -26.01 43.86 -66.91
CA GLU A 295 -27.34 43.79 -67.53
C GLU A 295 -27.74 42.48 -68.24
N SER A 296 -28.47 41.61 -67.53
CA SER A 296 -29.80 41.14 -67.95
C SER A 296 -30.40 40.23 -66.88
N GLY A 297 -31.73 40.11 -66.89
CA GLY A 297 -32.55 39.71 -65.75
C GLY A 297 -32.40 38.26 -65.27
N PHE A 298 -32.84 38.06 -64.02
CA PHE A 298 -33.08 36.80 -63.31
C PHE A 298 -32.87 35.53 -64.16
N THR A 299 -31.66 35.00 -64.15
CA THR A 299 -31.27 33.73 -64.75
C THR A 299 -31.65 32.55 -63.86
N GLU A 300 -31.76 31.38 -64.48
CA GLU A 300 -32.05 30.06 -63.89
C GLU A 300 -31.21 29.75 -62.64
N GLU A 301 -30.01 30.32 -62.52
CA GLU A 301 -29.10 30.17 -61.37
C GLU A 301 -29.68 30.67 -60.02
N ALA A 302 -30.52 31.72 -60.03
CA ALA A 302 -31.17 32.17 -58.79
C ALA A 302 -32.31 31.23 -58.35
N LYS A 303 -32.82 30.40 -59.28
CA LYS A 303 -33.75 29.31 -59.00
C LYS A 303 -32.99 28.07 -58.49
N ASP A 304 -31.86 27.75 -59.10
CA ASP A 304 -31.00 26.63 -58.69
C ASP A 304 -30.45 26.82 -57.28
N LEU A 305 -30.01 28.04 -56.92
CA LEU A 305 -29.55 28.36 -55.55
C LEU A 305 -30.67 28.27 -54.51
N ARG A 306 -31.93 28.55 -54.88
CA ARG A 306 -33.08 28.35 -53.98
C ARG A 306 -33.44 26.88 -53.83
N GLU A 307 -33.24 26.09 -54.87
CA GLU A 307 -33.45 24.64 -54.83
C GLU A 307 -32.34 23.95 -54.01
N GLU A 308 -31.12 24.46 -54.06
CA GLU A 308 -29.99 24.01 -53.24
C GLU A 308 -30.16 24.38 -51.76
N ASP A 309 -30.60 25.61 -51.45
CA ASP A 309 -30.91 26.01 -50.07
C ASP A 309 -32.11 25.22 -49.50
N SER A 310 -33.05 24.80 -50.37
CA SER A 310 -34.12 23.87 -49.99
C SER A 310 -33.59 22.47 -49.68
N LYS A 311 -32.67 21.93 -50.49
CA LYS A 311 -32.05 20.62 -50.26
C LYS A 311 -31.20 20.59 -49.00
N LEU A 312 -30.49 21.69 -48.70
CA LEU A 312 -29.71 21.83 -47.46
C LEU A 312 -30.61 21.91 -46.22
N ARG A 313 -31.79 22.54 -46.33
CA ARG A 313 -32.80 22.49 -45.26
C ARG A 313 -33.36 21.09 -45.07
N ASP A 314 -33.68 20.38 -46.16
CA ASP A 314 -34.17 19.00 -46.09
C ASP A 314 -33.11 18.05 -45.47
N GLN A 315 -31.82 18.22 -45.80
CA GLN A 315 -30.72 17.48 -45.18
C GLN A 315 -30.52 17.83 -43.71
N SER A 316 -30.65 19.11 -43.35
CA SER A 316 -30.60 19.55 -41.95
C SER A 316 -31.75 18.96 -41.14
N ASP A 317 -32.96 18.89 -41.71
CA ASP A 317 -34.13 18.30 -41.07
C ASP A 317 -34.01 16.77 -40.95
N GLU A 318 -33.36 16.11 -41.92
CA GLU A 318 -33.04 14.69 -41.88
C GLU A 318 -32.01 14.36 -40.78
N LEU A 319 -30.92 15.13 -40.69
CA LEU A 319 -29.93 15.01 -39.60
C LEU A 319 -30.53 15.28 -38.23
N THR A 320 -31.43 16.26 -38.13
CA THR A 320 -32.14 16.56 -36.89
C THR A 320 -33.06 15.41 -36.50
N SER A 321 -33.73 14.78 -37.47
CA SER A 321 -34.57 13.60 -37.25
C SER A 321 -33.75 12.37 -36.83
N GLU A 322 -32.54 12.21 -37.36
CA GLU A 322 -31.63 11.12 -36.98
C GLU A 322 -31.05 11.32 -35.57
N LEU A 323 -30.70 12.55 -35.20
CA LEU A 323 -30.31 12.91 -33.84
C LEU A 323 -31.42 12.67 -32.81
N ILE A 324 -32.68 12.93 -33.18
CA ILE A 324 -33.84 12.62 -32.34
C ILE A 324 -33.98 11.11 -32.15
N LYS A 325 -33.83 10.32 -33.22
CA LYS A 325 -33.88 8.84 -33.13
C LYS A 325 -32.77 8.27 -32.25
N THR A 326 -31.53 8.76 -32.37
CA THR A 326 -30.41 8.31 -31.53
C THR A 326 -30.61 8.72 -30.06
N ARG A 327 -31.13 9.91 -29.80
CA ARG A 327 -31.51 10.35 -28.46
C ARG A 327 -32.60 9.44 -27.86
N ASP A 328 -33.62 9.08 -28.63
CA ASP A 328 -34.71 8.22 -28.16
C ASP A 328 -34.24 6.79 -27.89
N GLN A 329 -33.35 6.26 -28.74
CA GLN A 329 -32.66 4.98 -28.48
C GLN A 329 -31.84 5.03 -27.19
N ARG A 330 -31.07 6.11 -26.96
CA ARG A 330 -30.32 6.29 -25.72
C ARG A 330 -31.22 6.33 -24.49
N ASN A 331 -32.35 7.01 -24.58
CA ASN A 331 -33.32 7.07 -23.49
C ASN A 331 -34.00 5.71 -23.24
N SER A 332 -34.20 4.89 -24.28
CA SER A 332 -34.65 3.49 -24.12
C SER A 332 -33.63 2.67 -23.31
N TYR A 333 -32.33 2.79 -23.64
CA TYR A 333 -31.28 2.07 -22.90
C TYR A 333 -31.16 2.52 -21.44
N ILE A 334 -31.33 3.82 -21.17
CA ILE A 334 -31.35 4.34 -19.80
C ILE A 334 -32.51 3.71 -19.02
N LYS A 335 -33.68 3.61 -19.64
CA LYS A 335 -34.86 2.98 -19.02
C LYS A 335 -34.67 1.49 -18.77
N ASP A 336 -34.07 0.75 -19.71
CA ASP A 336 -33.77 -0.68 -19.52
C ASP A 336 -32.77 -0.89 -18.36
N HIS A 337 -31.83 0.03 -18.17
CA HIS A 337 -30.92 0.02 -17.01
C HIS A 337 -31.63 0.35 -15.70
N GLU A 338 -32.56 1.30 -15.69
CA GLU A 338 -33.39 1.61 -14.51
C GLU A 338 -34.21 0.38 -14.07
N ASP A 339 -34.85 -0.31 -15.02
CA ASP A 339 -35.62 -1.54 -14.75
C ASP A 339 -34.73 -2.70 -14.22
N LEU A 340 -33.45 -2.74 -14.62
CA LEU A 340 -32.48 -3.72 -14.13
C LEU A 340 -32.07 -3.43 -12.67
N ILE A 341 -31.87 -2.15 -12.35
CA ILE A 341 -31.55 -1.70 -10.99
C ILE A 341 -32.71 -2.02 -10.04
N GLU A 342 -33.95 -1.75 -10.45
CA GLU A 342 -35.15 -2.08 -9.64
C GLU A 342 -35.24 -3.59 -9.33
N LYS A 343 -34.97 -4.45 -10.32
CA LYS A 343 -34.92 -5.92 -10.10
C LYS A 343 -33.80 -6.35 -9.16
N LEU A 344 -32.66 -5.66 -9.18
CA LEU A 344 -31.54 -5.94 -8.29
C LEU A 344 -31.89 -5.55 -6.85
N GLU A 345 -32.53 -4.39 -6.66
CA GLU A 345 -33.01 -3.94 -5.36
C GLU A 345 -34.04 -4.92 -4.77
N ASP A 346 -34.98 -5.41 -5.57
CA ASP A 346 -35.94 -6.45 -5.16
C ASP A 346 -35.25 -7.75 -4.73
N MET A 347 -34.20 -8.17 -5.45
CA MET A 347 -33.44 -9.37 -5.12
C MET A 347 -32.66 -9.23 -3.81
N VAL A 348 -32.02 -8.06 -3.60
CA VAL A 348 -31.31 -7.74 -2.36
C VAL A 348 -32.28 -7.72 -1.19
N GLN A 349 -33.47 -7.15 -1.37
CA GLN A 349 -34.50 -7.11 -0.34
C GLN A 349 -35.02 -8.52 0.02
N ALA A 350 -35.27 -9.37 -0.98
CA ALA A 350 -35.66 -10.76 -0.76
C ALA A 350 -34.60 -11.56 0.01
N PHE A 351 -33.32 -11.32 -0.28
CA PHE A 351 -32.20 -11.94 0.44
C PHE A 351 -32.15 -11.51 1.91
N HIS A 352 -32.37 -10.22 2.19
CA HIS A 352 -32.42 -9.71 3.57
C HIS A 352 -33.59 -10.30 4.37
N ASP A 353 -34.74 -10.52 3.74
CA ASP A 353 -35.88 -11.16 4.39
C ASP A 353 -35.61 -12.64 4.70
N GLN A 354 -34.90 -13.37 3.84
CA GLN A 354 -34.46 -14.75 4.12
C GLN A 354 -33.49 -14.82 5.32
N LEU A 355 -32.52 -13.89 5.40
CA LEU A 355 -31.62 -13.79 6.55
C LEU A 355 -32.37 -13.50 7.85
N ARG A 356 -33.45 -12.72 7.78
CA ARG A 356 -34.29 -12.41 8.94
C ARG A 356 -35.07 -13.63 9.43
N VAL A 357 -35.52 -14.49 8.52
CA VAL A 357 -36.17 -15.77 8.87
C VAL A 357 -35.17 -16.72 9.54
N LEU A 358 -33.98 -16.89 8.95
CA LEU A 358 -32.92 -17.75 9.51
C LEU A 358 -32.51 -17.29 10.92
N ALA A 359 -32.39 -15.99 11.15
CA ALA A 359 -32.09 -15.44 12.49
C ALA A 359 -33.21 -15.71 13.51
N GLY A 360 -34.46 -15.88 13.05
CA GLY A 360 -35.59 -16.30 13.88
C GLY A 360 -35.48 -17.78 14.31
N ASP A 361 -35.13 -18.66 13.37
CA ASP A 361 -35.02 -20.10 13.61
C ASP A 361 -33.87 -20.45 14.57
N THR A 362 -32.75 -19.74 14.50
CA THR A 362 -31.62 -19.93 15.43
C THR A 362 -32.02 -19.67 16.89
N LYS A 363 -32.97 -18.75 17.14
CA LYS A 363 -33.49 -18.51 18.50
C LYS A 363 -34.39 -19.63 19.01
N ILE A 364 -35.12 -20.29 18.12
CA ILE A 364 -35.98 -21.43 18.45
C ILE A 364 -35.12 -22.64 18.84
N ILE A 365 -34.07 -22.92 18.07
CA ILE A 365 -33.14 -24.03 18.33
C ILE A 365 -32.42 -23.86 19.68
N SER A 366 -32.02 -22.63 20.01
CA SER A 366 -31.43 -22.32 21.33
C SER A 366 -32.37 -22.64 22.49
N TYR A 367 -33.68 -22.45 22.33
CA TYR A 367 -34.66 -22.73 23.37
C TYR A 367 -34.92 -24.23 23.57
N GLU A 368 -34.86 -25.02 22.50
CA GLU A 368 -35.02 -26.48 22.58
C GLU A 368 -33.83 -27.18 23.23
N ASN A 369 -32.60 -26.73 22.97
CA ASN A 369 -31.41 -27.25 23.63
C ASN A 369 -31.44 -27.05 25.15
N ASP A 370 -31.87 -25.87 25.61
CA ASP A 370 -32.02 -25.56 27.03
C ASP A 370 -33.06 -26.44 27.74
N LYS A 371 -34.07 -26.93 27.00
CA LYS A 371 -35.09 -27.83 27.52
C LYS A 371 -34.54 -29.26 27.69
N LEU A 372 -33.82 -29.77 26.69
CA LEU A 372 -33.21 -31.11 26.72
C LEU A 372 -32.15 -31.24 27.82
N GLN A 373 -31.37 -30.19 28.05
CA GLN A 373 -30.36 -30.15 29.12
C GLN A 373 -30.98 -30.36 30.52
N ARG A 374 -32.22 -29.90 30.75
CA ARG A 374 -32.89 -30.04 32.05
C ARG A 374 -33.44 -31.45 32.27
N GLU A 375 -33.83 -32.12 31.20
CA GLU A 375 -34.40 -33.46 31.25
C GLU A 375 -33.33 -34.52 31.55
N ALA A 376 -32.14 -34.37 30.96
CA ALA A 376 -30.98 -35.23 31.24
C ALA A 376 -30.56 -35.22 32.72
N ASN A 377 -30.62 -34.04 33.37
CA ASN A 377 -30.23 -33.88 34.77
C ASN A 377 -31.21 -34.55 35.77
N LEU A 378 -32.42 -34.88 35.34
CA LEU A 378 -33.45 -35.49 36.19
C LEU A 378 -33.31 -37.02 36.28
N LEU A 379 -32.75 -37.66 35.25
CA LEU A 379 -32.57 -39.12 35.19
C LEU A 379 -31.39 -39.60 36.04
N VAL A 380 -30.35 -38.79 36.19
CA VAL A 380 -29.16 -39.11 37.02
C VAL A 380 -29.51 -39.26 38.51
N ARG A 381 -30.62 -38.67 38.98
CA ARG A 381 -31.02 -38.73 40.40
C ARG A 381 -31.79 -39.99 40.82
N LYS A 382 -32.15 -40.89 39.90
CA LYS A 382 -32.99 -42.06 40.21
C LYS A 382 -32.23 -43.38 40.42
N GLY A 383 -30.90 -43.41 40.31
CA GLY A 383 -30.10 -44.64 40.28
C GLY A 383 -29.69 -45.28 41.61
N ASP A 384 -29.81 -44.59 42.75
CA ASP A 384 -29.02 -44.95 43.96
C ASP A 384 -29.71 -45.81 45.04
N TYR A 385 -30.81 -46.53 44.75
CA TYR A 385 -31.65 -47.14 45.81
C TYR A 385 -31.75 -48.68 45.87
N SER A 386 -30.79 -49.46 45.38
CA SER A 386 -30.89 -50.94 45.51
C SER A 386 -29.56 -51.67 45.60
N ASN A 387 -29.04 -51.86 46.83
CA ASN A 387 -28.38 -53.13 47.20
C ASN A 387 -27.97 -53.20 48.68
N LYS A 388 -28.66 -54.05 49.45
CA LYS A 388 -28.13 -54.81 50.61
C LYS A 388 -29.23 -55.66 51.23
N ASN A 389 -29.09 -57.00 51.18
CA ASN A 389 -29.54 -57.96 52.21
C ASN A 389 -29.39 -59.40 51.69
N LEU A 390 -28.56 -60.24 52.34
CA LEU A 390 -28.93 -61.59 52.83
C LEU A 390 -27.71 -62.38 53.32
N VAL A 391 -27.72 -62.83 54.59
CA VAL A 391 -27.10 -64.11 55.05
C VAL A 391 -27.88 -64.59 56.28
N LEU A 392 -28.19 -65.91 56.37
CA LEU A 392 -28.19 -66.72 57.62
C LEU A 392 -28.73 -68.16 57.38
N SER A 393 -27.98 -69.19 57.80
CA SER A 393 -28.35 -70.06 58.94
C SER A 393 -27.40 -71.26 59.11
N GLN A 394 -27.09 -71.55 60.37
CA GLN A 394 -26.22 -72.61 60.89
C GLN A 394 -27.07 -73.68 61.59
N PHE A 395 -26.65 -74.95 61.61
CA PHE A 395 -26.85 -75.83 62.79
C PHE A 395 -25.99 -77.13 62.82
N GLU A 396 -24.66 -77.02 62.90
CA GLU A 396 -23.79 -78.04 63.55
C GLU A 396 -23.20 -77.50 64.87
N LEU A 397 -24.02 -76.73 65.57
CA LEU A 397 -23.66 -75.50 66.30
C LEU A 397 -23.07 -75.66 67.71
N LYS A 398 -22.41 -76.76 68.10
CA LYS A 398 -21.81 -76.86 69.47
C LYS A 398 -20.37 -77.34 69.57
N SER A 399 -19.93 -78.29 68.75
CA SER A 399 -18.48 -78.43 68.47
C SER A 399 -18.07 -77.38 67.45
N PHE A 400 -18.95 -77.10 66.46
CA PHE A 400 -18.92 -75.84 65.71
C PHE A 400 -19.01 -74.68 66.71
N ALA A 401 -19.96 -74.47 67.63
CA ALA A 401 -19.87 -73.26 68.49
C ALA A 401 -18.60 -73.08 69.35
N ARG A 402 -17.71 -74.07 69.53
CA ARG A 402 -16.36 -73.81 70.07
C ARG A 402 -15.34 -73.53 68.97
N GLU A 403 -15.37 -74.30 67.90
CA GLU A 403 -14.50 -74.11 66.73
C GLU A 403 -14.95 -72.89 65.95
N PHE A 404 -16.21 -72.75 65.57
CA PHE A 404 -16.95 -71.53 65.26
C PHE A 404 -16.82 -70.43 66.29
N LYS A 405 -16.71 -70.63 67.62
CA LYS A 405 -16.40 -69.46 68.48
C LYS A 405 -14.96 -69.02 68.28
N ARG A 406 -14.00 -69.94 68.20
CA ARG A 406 -12.61 -69.62 67.87
C ARG A 406 -12.47 -69.02 66.47
N LEU A 407 -13.22 -69.55 65.50
CA LEU A 407 -13.32 -69.12 64.12
C LEU A 407 -14.15 -67.85 64.02
N THR A 408 -15.09 -67.60 64.93
CA THR A 408 -15.86 -66.33 65.05
C THR A 408 -14.99 -65.30 65.71
N ASP A 409 -14.14 -65.65 66.67
CA ASP A 409 -13.18 -64.73 67.28
C ASP A 409 -12.07 -64.42 66.26
N GLU A 410 -11.51 -65.42 65.56
CA GLU A 410 -10.58 -65.25 64.43
C GLU A 410 -11.24 -64.54 63.24
N TYR A 411 -12.51 -64.82 62.94
CA TYR A 411 -13.28 -64.13 61.90
C TYR A 411 -13.63 -62.72 62.35
N ASN A 412 -13.94 -62.46 63.62
CA ASN A 412 -14.22 -61.12 64.12
C ASN A 412 -12.94 -60.30 64.18
N ASP A 413 -11.80 -60.91 64.52
CA ASP A 413 -10.50 -60.28 64.44
C ASP A 413 -10.16 -59.98 62.97
N SER A 414 -10.31 -60.96 62.08
CA SER A 414 -10.14 -60.77 60.63
C SER A 414 -11.14 -59.75 60.07
N ASP A 415 -12.40 -59.75 60.48
CA ASP A 415 -13.46 -58.82 60.05
C ASP A 415 -13.22 -57.43 60.65
N SER A 416 -12.57 -57.33 61.80
CA SER A 416 -12.11 -56.06 62.37
C SER A 416 -10.90 -55.52 61.60
N GLU A 417 -9.96 -56.38 61.20
CA GLU A 417 -8.82 -56.02 60.34
C GLU A 417 -9.29 -55.66 58.92
N PHE A 418 -10.21 -56.43 58.34
CA PHE A 418 -10.88 -56.14 57.07
C PHE A 418 -11.72 -54.87 57.18
N SER A 419 -12.44 -54.64 58.28
CA SER A 419 -13.18 -53.40 58.50
C SER A 419 -12.24 -52.21 58.64
N ARG A 420 -11.08 -52.39 59.26
CA ARG A 420 -10.03 -51.38 59.37
C ARG A 420 -9.40 -51.10 58.01
N TYR A 421 -9.12 -52.13 57.23
CA TYR A 421 -8.61 -52.03 55.86
C TYR A 421 -9.65 -51.38 54.92
N ILE A 422 -10.93 -51.75 55.00
CA ILE A 422 -12.03 -51.12 54.28
C ILE A 422 -12.21 -49.66 54.72
N ALA A 423 -12.06 -49.34 56.01
CA ALA A 423 -12.12 -47.98 56.50
C ALA A 423 -10.93 -47.14 55.97
N GLU A 424 -9.75 -47.74 55.88
CA GLU A 424 -8.54 -47.13 55.33
C GLU A 424 -8.65 -46.94 53.81
N LEU A 425 -9.12 -47.94 53.07
CA LEU A 425 -9.47 -47.83 51.65
C LEU A 425 -10.52 -46.74 51.41
N LYS A 426 -11.59 -46.69 52.21
CA LYS A 426 -12.62 -45.62 52.11
C LYS A 426 -12.06 -44.24 52.45
N LYS A 427 -11.04 -44.16 53.31
CA LYS A 427 -10.34 -42.91 53.62
C LYS A 427 -9.45 -42.50 52.44
N ASN A 428 -8.75 -43.46 51.83
CA ASN A 428 -7.90 -43.22 50.65
C ASN A 428 -8.74 -42.84 49.42
N LEU A 429 -9.87 -43.51 49.18
CA LEU A 429 -10.85 -43.14 48.15
C LEU A 429 -11.39 -41.73 48.37
N ARG A 430 -11.77 -41.36 49.60
CA ARG A 430 -12.18 -39.98 49.91
C ARG A 430 -11.08 -38.94 49.68
N ASN A 431 -9.82 -39.30 49.96
CA ASN A 431 -8.68 -38.44 49.65
C ASN A 431 -8.46 -38.31 48.14
N GLN A 432 -8.62 -39.40 47.38
CA GLN A 432 -8.55 -39.37 45.92
C GLN A 432 -9.69 -38.55 45.32
N ASP A 433 -10.93 -38.68 45.81
CA ASP A 433 -12.07 -37.86 45.40
C ASP A 433 -11.82 -36.37 45.68
N PHE A 434 -11.17 -36.05 46.80
CA PHE A 434 -10.77 -34.68 47.11
C PHE A 434 -9.73 -34.15 46.11
N ILE A 435 -8.72 -34.95 45.77
CA ILE A 435 -7.70 -34.61 44.77
C ILE A 435 -8.33 -34.43 43.38
N ILE A 436 -9.20 -35.36 42.96
CA ILE A 436 -9.93 -35.29 41.70
C ILE A 436 -10.81 -34.04 41.65
N SER A 437 -11.50 -33.71 42.75
CA SER A 437 -12.32 -32.49 42.84
C SER A 437 -11.47 -31.21 42.75
N ASP A 438 -10.31 -31.16 43.41
CA ASP A 438 -9.38 -30.03 43.31
C ASP A 438 -8.80 -29.88 41.90
N LEU A 439 -8.42 -30.99 41.25
CA LEU A 439 -7.94 -31.01 39.87
C LEU A 439 -9.03 -30.56 38.89
N LYS A 440 -10.28 -31.04 39.05
CA LYS A 440 -11.42 -30.59 38.24
C LYS A 440 -11.65 -29.08 38.39
N LYS A 441 -11.57 -28.54 39.60
CA LYS A 441 -11.68 -27.09 39.83
C LYS A 441 -10.57 -26.30 39.14
N LYS A 442 -9.32 -26.78 39.21
CA LYS A 442 -8.19 -26.16 38.51
C LYS A 442 -8.36 -26.21 37.00
N PHE A 443 -8.79 -27.35 36.45
CA PHE A 443 -9.05 -27.50 35.02
C PHE A 443 -10.15 -26.53 34.55
N VAL A 444 -11.26 -26.43 35.28
CA VAL A 444 -12.32 -25.46 34.97
C VAL A 444 -11.80 -24.02 35.04
N SER A 445 -10.96 -23.68 36.02
CA SER A 445 -10.36 -22.34 36.09
C SER A 445 -9.42 -22.03 34.93
N GLN A 446 -8.68 -23.02 34.44
CA GLN A 446 -7.81 -22.87 33.28
C GLN A 446 -8.61 -22.76 31.98
N MET A 447 -9.67 -23.56 31.82
CA MET A 447 -10.62 -23.46 30.70
C MET A 447 -11.26 -22.07 30.63
N ASN A 448 -11.71 -21.53 31.76
CA ASN A 448 -12.25 -20.18 31.80
C ASN A 448 -11.18 -19.14 31.41
N HIS A 449 -9.94 -19.31 31.85
CA HIS A 449 -8.85 -18.40 31.48
C HIS A 449 -8.51 -18.46 29.97
N ILE A 450 -8.53 -19.66 29.37
CA ILE A 450 -8.34 -19.84 27.92
C ILE A 450 -9.49 -19.15 27.17
N SER A 451 -10.74 -19.36 27.59
CA SER A 451 -11.89 -18.70 26.99
C SER A 451 -11.81 -17.17 27.11
N ASP A 452 -11.34 -16.63 28.24
CA ASP A 452 -11.11 -15.20 28.40
C ASP A 452 -10.03 -14.67 27.43
N LEU A 453 -8.97 -15.45 27.17
CA LEU A 453 -7.91 -15.11 26.21
C LEU A 453 -8.40 -15.17 24.76
N GLU A 454 -9.18 -16.19 24.40
CA GLU A 454 -9.81 -16.31 23.08
C GLU A 454 -10.72 -15.11 22.81
N ASN A 455 -11.61 -14.79 23.76
CA ASN A 455 -12.47 -13.61 23.67
C ASN A 455 -11.66 -12.30 23.54
N LYS A 456 -10.51 -12.21 24.20
CA LYS A 456 -9.62 -11.04 24.08
C LYS A 456 -8.96 -10.98 22.69
N SER A 457 -8.50 -12.12 22.17
CA SER A 457 -7.89 -12.21 20.84
C SER A 457 -8.91 -11.90 19.74
N GLU A 458 -10.14 -12.38 19.85
CA GLU A 458 -11.22 -12.11 18.90
C GLU A 458 -11.60 -10.61 18.88
N ARG A 459 -11.61 -9.95 20.05
CA ARG A 459 -11.77 -8.49 20.12
C ARG A 459 -10.63 -7.74 19.44
N GLN A 460 -9.40 -8.21 19.57
CA GLN A 460 -8.25 -7.59 18.90
C GLN A 460 -8.32 -7.78 17.38
N LEU A 461 -8.68 -8.97 16.90
CA LEU A 461 -8.90 -9.21 15.47
C LEU A 461 -10.02 -8.34 14.91
N SER A 462 -11.12 -8.18 15.65
CA SER A 462 -12.22 -7.28 15.28
C SER A 462 -11.76 -5.81 15.20
N GLN A 463 -10.88 -5.38 16.12
CA GLN A 463 -10.28 -4.04 16.08
C GLN A 463 -9.34 -3.85 14.88
N ILE A 464 -8.52 -4.86 14.55
CA ILE A 464 -7.63 -4.82 13.38
C ILE A 464 -8.46 -4.73 12.09
N ALA A 465 -9.49 -5.56 11.96
CA ALA A 465 -10.39 -5.53 10.80
C ALA A 465 -11.09 -4.17 10.66
N HIS A 466 -11.50 -3.56 11.78
CA HIS A 466 -12.05 -2.20 11.79
C HIS A 466 -11.04 -1.16 11.30
N PHE A 467 -9.80 -1.19 11.80
CA PHE A 467 -8.76 -0.24 11.34
C PHE A 467 -8.38 -0.45 9.88
N GLN A 468 -8.37 -1.69 9.38
CA GLN A 468 -8.15 -1.97 7.96
C GLN A 468 -9.25 -1.37 7.10
N SER A 469 -10.52 -1.55 7.50
CA SER A 469 -11.64 -0.92 6.81
C SER A 469 -11.59 0.62 6.87
N GLU A 470 -11.20 1.20 8.02
CA GLU A 470 -11.00 2.65 8.12
C GLU A 470 -9.87 3.13 7.20
N LEU A 471 -8.75 2.41 7.10
CA LEU A 471 -7.66 2.75 6.17
C LEU A 471 -8.12 2.70 4.71
N GLU A 472 -8.85 1.66 4.31
CA GLU A 472 -9.42 1.55 2.96
C GLU A 472 -10.37 2.73 2.67
N THR A 473 -11.22 3.12 3.62
CA THR A 473 -12.09 4.29 3.44
C THR A 473 -11.31 5.60 3.34
N ILE A 474 -10.22 5.77 4.11
CA ILE A 474 -9.36 6.96 4.04
C ILE A 474 -8.68 7.04 2.67
N ASP A 475 -8.16 5.92 2.16
CA ASP A 475 -7.53 5.89 0.85
C ASP A 475 -8.54 6.16 -0.26
N GLN A 476 -9.74 5.58 -0.18
CA GLN A 476 -10.81 5.87 -1.12
C GLN A 476 -11.20 7.35 -1.11
N ILE A 477 -11.32 7.98 0.07
CA ILE A 477 -11.57 9.42 0.21
C ILE A 477 -10.43 10.23 -0.43
N LYS A 478 -9.16 9.89 -0.19
CA LYS A 478 -8.00 10.57 -0.80
C LYS A 478 -7.99 10.45 -2.32
N TYR A 479 -8.34 9.28 -2.85
CA TYR A 479 -8.47 9.09 -4.30
C TYR A 479 -9.61 9.92 -4.88
N GLU A 480 -10.77 9.96 -4.23
CA GLU A 480 -11.90 10.79 -4.64
C GLU A 480 -11.58 12.29 -4.56
N GLU A 481 -10.86 12.75 -3.53
CA GLU A 481 -10.37 14.14 -3.41
C GLU A 481 -9.38 14.51 -4.52
N ARG A 482 -8.42 13.63 -4.83
CA ARG A 482 -7.49 13.85 -5.96
C ARG A 482 -8.21 13.86 -7.29
N TYR A 483 -9.14 12.94 -7.51
CA TYR A 483 -9.93 12.85 -8.74
C TYR A 483 -10.83 14.07 -8.93
N THR A 484 -11.54 14.51 -7.89
CA THR A 484 -12.39 15.70 -7.93
C THR A 484 -11.58 16.98 -8.14
N LYS A 485 -10.38 17.08 -7.54
CA LYS A 485 -9.45 18.19 -7.82
C LYS A 485 -8.99 18.20 -9.27
N LEU A 486 -8.51 17.06 -9.78
CA LEU A 486 -8.01 16.93 -11.16
C LEU A 486 -9.13 17.18 -12.20
N SER A 487 -10.32 16.64 -11.97
CA SER A 487 -11.51 16.89 -12.79
C SER A 487 -11.93 18.36 -12.76
N GLY A 488 -11.86 19.00 -11.59
CA GLY A 488 -12.13 20.42 -11.43
C GLY A 488 -11.13 21.30 -12.19
N ASP A 489 -9.84 20.96 -12.13
CA ASP A 489 -8.80 21.71 -12.84
C ASP A 489 -8.88 21.50 -14.36
N LEU A 490 -9.17 20.28 -14.82
CA LEU A 490 -9.44 19.98 -16.23
C LEU A 490 -10.63 20.79 -16.77
N ARG A 491 -11.71 20.88 -15.99
CA ARG A 491 -12.88 21.67 -16.36
C ARG A 491 -12.57 23.16 -16.44
N LYS A 492 -11.75 23.70 -15.53
CA LYS A 492 -11.30 25.10 -15.58
C LYS A 492 -10.44 25.38 -16.80
N THR A 493 -9.50 24.50 -17.14
CA THR A 493 -8.67 24.67 -18.35
C THR A 493 -9.52 24.55 -19.62
N GLU A 494 -10.52 23.68 -19.64
CA GLU A 494 -11.44 23.56 -20.78
C GLU A 494 -12.37 24.78 -20.92
N GLU A 495 -12.89 25.33 -19.81
CA GLU A 495 -13.64 26.59 -19.79
C GLU A 495 -12.77 27.78 -20.26
N GLN A 496 -11.49 27.83 -19.85
CA GLN A 496 -10.53 28.85 -20.33
C GLN A 496 -10.25 28.70 -21.82
N ARG A 497 -10.03 27.48 -22.31
CA ARG A 497 -9.85 27.20 -23.74
C ARG A 497 -11.05 27.66 -24.54
N LYS A 498 -12.27 27.34 -24.08
CA LYS A 498 -13.51 27.74 -24.74
C LYS A 498 -13.70 29.24 -24.77
N LYS A 499 -13.42 29.93 -23.65
CA LYS A 499 -13.45 31.40 -23.59
C LYS A 499 -12.45 32.03 -24.56
N HIS A 500 -11.21 31.53 -24.59
CA HIS A 500 -10.20 32.01 -25.54
C HIS A 500 -10.60 31.77 -26.99
N GLN A 501 -11.27 30.66 -27.29
CA GLN A 501 -11.77 30.39 -28.63
C GLN A 501 -12.92 31.33 -29.01
N GLU A 502 -13.85 31.58 -28.11
CA GLU A 502 -14.94 32.55 -28.30
C GLU A 502 -14.40 33.98 -28.51
N ASP A 503 -13.40 34.39 -27.71
CA ASP A 503 -12.72 35.69 -27.88
C ASP A 503 -12.07 35.79 -29.27
N LEU A 504 -11.45 34.71 -29.75
CA LEU A 504 -10.82 34.63 -31.08
C LEU A 504 -11.87 34.74 -32.20
N GLU A 505 -12.95 33.99 -32.11
CA GLU A 505 -14.07 34.00 -33.08
C GLU A 505 -14.75 35.38 -33.13
N ASN A 506 -14.97 36.02 -31.98
CA ASN A 506 -15.51 37.37 -31.90
C ASN A 506 -14.57 38.40 -32.52
N ALA A 507 -13.26 38.30 -32.29
CA ALA A 507 -12.26 39.16 -32.92
C ALA A 507 -12.25 38.99 -34.45
N TYR A 508 -12.33 37.75 -34.95
CA TYR A 508 -12.42 37.47 -36.39
C TYR A 508 -13.71 38.03 -37.01
N ALA A 509 -14.86 37.85 -36.36
CA ALA A 509 -16.14 38.39 -36.83
C ALA A 509 -16.13 39.93 -36.87
N GLY A 510 -15.57 40.57 -35.85
CA GLY A 510 -15.41 42.03 -35.81
C GLY A 510 -14.52 42.55 -36.94
N LEU A 511 -13.40 41.87 -37.20
CA LEU A 511 -12.48 42.25 -38.28
C LEU A 511 -13.11 42.06 -39.67
N ALA A 512 -13.83 40.95 -39.89
CA ALA A 512 -14.54 40.67 -41.13
C ALA A 512 -15.62 41.72 -41.44
N THR A 513 -16.36 42.15 -40.41
CA THR A 513 -17.41 43.18 -40.56
C THR A 513 -16.80 44.53 -40.93
N LYS A 514 -15.69 44.93 -40.28
CA LYS A 514 -14.95 46.15 -40.62
C LYS A 514 -14.41 46.12 -42.05
N LEU A 515 -13.83 45.00 -42.48
CA LEU A 515 -13.33 44.81 -43.85
C LEU A 515 -14.45 44.95 -44.89
N LYS A 516 -15.63 44.39 -44.61
CA LYS A 516 -16.78 44.46 -45.52
C LYS A 516 -17.29 45.89 -45.69
N LEU A 517 -17.39 46.65 -44.60
CA LEU A 517 -17.74 48.08 -44.65
C LEU A 517 -16.70 48.89 -45.45
N PHE A 518 -15.41 48.67 -45.17
CA PHE A 518 -14.32 49.38 -45.87
C PHE A 518 -14.30 49.11 -47.38
N SER A 519 -14.60 47.88 -47.80
CA SER A 519 -14.62 47.52 -49.23
C SER A 519 -15.75 48.21 -50.00
N GLY A 520 -16.94 48.33 -49.41
CA GLY A 520 -18.08 49.00 -50.04
C GLY A 520 -17.89 50.50 -50.20
N ASP A 521 -17.29 51.15 -49.21
CA ASP A 521 -16.98 52.58 -49.25
C ASP A 521 -15.89 52.89 -50.29
N LEU A 522 -14.89 52.01 -50.45
CA LEU A 522 -13.81 52.20 -51.41
C LEU A 522 -14.30 52.23 -52.88
N ASP A 523 -15.24 51.36 -53.24
CA ASP A 523 -15.76 51.27 -54.61
C ASP A 523 -16.67 52.44 -54.98
N THR A 524 -17.45 52.92 -54.02
CA THR A 524 -18.27 54.13 -54.21
C THR A 524 -17.40 55.38 -54.36
N HIS A 525 -16.33 55.51 -53.56
CA HIS A 525 -15.37 56.60 -53.69
C HIS A 525 -14.60 56.58 -55.02
N LYS A 526 -14.13 55.42 -55.50
CA LYS A 526 -13.47 55.29 -56.81
C LYS A 526 -14.36 55.76 -57.96
N THR A 527 -15.63 55.35 -57.94
CA THR A 527 -16.60 55.70 -58.99
C THR A 527 -16.92 57.20 -59.00
N GLN A 528 -17.04 57.82 -57.82
CA GLN A 528 -17.25 59.27 -57.71
C GLN A 528 -16.00 60.08 -58.10
N ARG A 529 -14.80 59.58 -57.79
CA ARG A 529 -13.54 60.22 -58.18
C ARG A 529 -13.39 60.29 -59.70
N ALA A 530 -13.60 59.17 -60.40
CA ALA A 530 -13.53 59.12 -61.87
C ALA A 530 -14.51 60.10 -62.55
N LYS A 531 -15.73 60.26 -62.00
CA LYS A 531 -16.71 61.24 -62.51
C LYS A 531 -16.29 62.69 -62.32
N GLN A 532 -15.67 63.03 -61.18
CA GLN A 532 -15.23 64.39 -60.92
C GLN A 532 -13.95 64.75 -61.70
N GLU A 533 -12.99 63.82 -61.79
CA GLU A 533 -11.79 64.01 -62.60
C GLU A 533 -12.15 64.28 -64.07
N GLY A 534 -13.14 63.56 -64.61
CA GLY A 534 -13.67 63.82 -65.95
C GLY A 534 -14.23 65.24 -66.13
N LYS A 535 -15.01 65.73 -65.15
CA LYS A 535 -15.57 67.10 -65.18
C LYS A 535 -14.50 68.19 -65.09
N VAL A 536 -13.47 68.00 -64.25
CA VAL A 536 -12.37 68.96 -64.13
C VAL A 536 -11.58 69.04 -65.43
N VAL A 537 -11.30 67.90 -66.07
CA VAL A 537 -10.61 67.86 -67.36
C VAL A 537 -11.42 68.56 -68.46
N GLU A 538 -12.74 68.30 -68.52
CA GLU A 538 -13.65 68.97 -69.47
C GLU A 538 -13.68 70.50 -69.26
N ASN A 539 -13.77 70.94 -68.00
CA ASN A 539 -13.77 72.37 -67.67
C ASN A 539 -12.45 73.06 -68.02
N LEU A 540 -11.31 72.40 -67.82
CA LEU A 540 -9.99 72.94 -68.21
C LEU A 540 -9.87 73.10 -69.73
N GLN A 541 -10.34 72.12 -70.51
CA GLN A 541 -10.36 72.19 -71.97
C GLN A 541 -11.24 73.34 -72.48
N ASN A 542 -12.43 73.51 -71.88
CA ASN A 542 -13.33 74.61 -72.21
C ASN A 542 -12.71 75.98 -71.89
N LEU A 543 -12.02 76.10 -70.75
CA LEU A 543 -11.36 77.34 -70.33
C LEU A 543 -10.18 77.69 -71.25
N GLU A 544 -9.41 76.71 -71.70
CA GLU A 544 -8.35 76.88 -72.70
C GLU A 544 -8.92 77.40 -74.04
N GLY A 545 -10.02 76.79 -74.51
CA GLY A 545 -10.75 77.25 -75.70
C GLY A 545 -11.21 78.69 -75.58
N ILE A 546 -11.90 79.06 -74.51
CA ILE A 546 -12.37 80.44 -74.28
C ILE A 546 -11.19 81.41 -74.23
N THR A 547 -10.09 81.06 -73.55
CA THR A 547 -8.90 81.91 -73.43
C THR A 547 -8.26 82.19 -74.80
N THR A 548 -8.23 81.20 -75.70
CA THR A 548 -7.73 81.40 -77.07
C THR A 548 -8.60 82.36 -77.86
N GLU A 549 -9.93 82.27 -77.74
CA GLU A 549 -10.87 83.16 -78.44
C GLU A 549 -10.84 84.59 -77.85
N THR A 550 -10.70 84.73 -76.53
CA THR A 550 -10.57 86.06 -75.89
C THR A 550 -9.30 86.78 -76.36
N ASN A 551 -8.18 86.05 -76.44
CA ASN A 551 -6.92 86.60 -76.94
C ASN A 551 -6.98 87.02 -78.41
N LYS A 552 -7.79 86.33 -79.22
CA LYS A 552 -8.03 86.69 -80.62
C LYS A 552 -8.86 87.98 -80.74
N LEU A 553 -9.93 88.10 -79.96
CA LEU A 553 -10.76 89.32 -79.91
C LEU A 553 -9.97 90.54 -79.41
N LEU A 554 -9.12 90.38 -78.39
CA LEU A 554 -8.26 91.45 -77.89
C LEU A 554 -7.32 91.99 -78.98
N LYS A 555 -6.73 91.10 -79.80
CA LYS A 555 -5.90 91.51 -80.95
C LYS A 555 -6.71 92.22 -82.02
N GLU A 556 -7.95 91.80 -82.28
CA GLU A 556 -8.83 92.48 -83.24
C GLU A 556 -9.20 93.90 -82.77
N ILE A 557 -9.45 94.09 -81.47
CA ILE A 557 -9.69 95.42 -80.87
C ILE A 557 -8.45 96.31 -80.98
N GLU A 558 -7.25 95.78 -80.68
CA GLU A 558 -5.98 96.53 -80.80
C GLU A 558 -5.70 96.99 -82.24
N VAL A 559 -6.05 96.18 -83.24
CA VAL A 559 -5.97 96.54 -84.67
C VAL A 559 -6.98 97.63 -85.05
N LEU A 560 -8.14 97.67 -84.40
CA LEU A 560 -9.14 98.73 -84.63
C LEU A 560 -8.71 100.06 -84.00
N ASP A 561 -8.11 100.03 -82.80
CA ASP A 561 -7.62 101.23 -82.09
C ASP A 561 -6.44 101.91 -82.80
N THR A 562 -5.70 101.19 -83.66
CA THR A 562 -4.52 101.71 -84.38
C THR A 562 -4.82 102.29 -85.78
N LYS A 563 -6.07 102.22 -86.26
CA LYS A 563 -6.47 102.80 -87.56
C LYS A 563 -6.63 104.32 -87.47
N GLU A 564 -5.60 105.07 -87.82
CA GLU A 564 -5.67 106.53 -87.98
C GLU A 564 -6.43 106.94 -89.27
N PHE A 565 -7.25 107.99 -89.18
CA PHE A 565 -8.10 108.49 -90.27
C PHE A 565 -7.56 109.77 -90.93
N THR A 566 -7.76 109.88 -92.24
CA THR A 566 -7.58 111.11 -93.04
C THR A 566 -8.93 111.80 -93.31
N ASP A 567 -8.94 113.14 -93.24
CA ASP A 567 -10.12 114.00 -92.95
C ASP A 567 -11.10 114.28 -94.12
N SER A 568 -11.92 113.33 -94.55
CA SER A 568 -13.17 113.70 -95.28
C SER A 568 -14.37 112.74 -95.20
N ASN A 569 -14.23 111.58 -94.57
CA ASN A 569 -15.35 110.62 -94.40
C ASN A 569 -15.55 110.15 -92.95
N ARG A 570 -15.01 110.93 -92.00
CA ARG A 570 -14.78 110.56 -90.60
C ARG A 570 -16.03 110.12 -89.86
N ASN A 571 -17.15 110.83 -89.98
CA ASN A 571 -18.35 110.55 -89.17
C ASN A 571 -19.04 109.20 -89.51
N ARG A 572 -19.19 108.87 -90.81
CA ARG A 572 -19.83 107.60 -91.21
C ARG A 572 -18.99 106.36 -90.91
N VAL A 573 -17.67 106.51 -90.90
CA VAL A 573 -16.78 105.39 -90.60
C VAL A 573 -16.60 105.27 -89.08
N CYS A 574 -16.63 106.37 -88.33
CA CYS A 574 -16.67 106.34 -86.87
C CYS A 574 -17.92 105.61 -86.35
N ASP A 575 -19.11 105.85 -86.91
CA ASP A 575 -20.33 105.18 -86.42
C ASP A 575 -20.28 103.65 -86.64
N LYS A 576 -19.82 103.20 -87.82
CA LYS A 576 -19.67 101.76 -88.11
C LYS A 576 -18.58 101.10 -87.27
N LEU A 577 -17.45 101.78 -87.06
CA LEU A 577 -16.40 101.28 -86.18
C LEU A 577 -16.85 101.26 -84.71
N SER A 578 -17.71 102.19 -84.31
CA SER A 578 -18.33 102.20 -82.98
C SER A 578 -19.28 101.01 -82.81
N GLU A 579 -20.12 100.71 -83.80
CA GLU A 579 -21.01 99.55 -83.78
C GLU A 579 -20.23 98.22 -83.77
N GLU A 580 -19.17 98.11 -84.58
CA GLU A 580 -18.29 96.94 -84.59
C GLU A 580 -17.56 96.77 -83.25
N ARG A 581 -17.09 97.88 -82.65
CA ARG A 581 -16.45 97.86 -81.34
C ARG A 581 -17.41 97.47 -80.23
N GLU A 582 -18.62 98.02 -80.23
CA GLU A 582 -19.66 97.65 -79.26
C GLU A 582 -20.06 96.17 -79.39
N SER A 583 -20.13 95.65 -80.62
CA SER A 583 -20.33 94.22 -80.87
C SER A 583 -19.16 93.36 -80.33
N LEU A 584 -17.91 93.81 -80.47
CA LEU A 584 -16.74 93.09 -79.96
C LEU A 584 -16.67 93.15 -78.43
N ASP A 585 -16.97 94.29 -77.82
CA ASP A 585 -17.02 94.45 -76.36
C ASP A 585 -18.12 93.58 -75.75
N ASN A 586 -19.30 93.49 -76.37
CA ASN A 586 -20.37 92.59 -75.92
C ASN A 586 -19.95 91.11 -76.00
N LYS A 587 -19.21 90.70 -77.04
CA LYS A 587 -18.64 89.34 -77.12
C LYS A 587 -17.56 89.11 -76.07
N LEU A 588 -16.70 90.10 -75.85
CA LEU A 588 -15.63 90.01 -74.86
C LEU A 588 -16.19 89.92 -73.44
N GLN A 589 -17.26 90.67 -73.14
CA GLN A 589 -18.01 90.57 -71.89
C GLN A 589 -18.65 89.18 -71.74
N PHE A 590 -19.31 88.65 -72.78
CA PHE A 590 -19.87 87.29 -72.76
C PHE A 590 -18.81 86.23 -72.43
N TYR A 591 -17.66 86.25 -73.10
CA TYR A 591 -16.57 85.31 -72.82
C TYR A 591 -15.94 85.52 -71.45
N THR A 592 -15.92 86.75 -70.94
CA THR A 592 -15.46 87.06 -69.58
C THR A 592 -16.40 86.48 -68.53
N ASP A 593 -17.71 86.61 -68.73
CA ASP A 593 -18.74 86.03 -67.85
C ASP A 593 -18.71 84.50 -67.89
N GLU A 594 -18.54 83.90 -69.06
CA GLU A 594 -18.40 82.45 -69.24
C GLU A 594 -17.12 81.92 -68.57
N LYS A 595 -16.00 82.64 -68.73
CA LYS A 595 -14.74 82.34 -68.02
C LYS A 595 -14.91 82.40 -66.50
N ASN A 596 -15.57 83.43 -65.98
CA ASN A 596 -15.82 83.57 -64.54
C ASN A 596 -16.73 82.46 -64.01
N LYS A 597 -17.72 82.03 -64.80
CA LYS A 597 -18.57 80.89 -64.47
C LYS A 597 -17.77 79.60 -64.34
N ILE A 598 -16.93 79.27 -65.33
CA ILE A 598 -16.08 78.07 -65.27
C ILE A 598 -15.07 78.18 -64.12
N PHE A 599 -14.52 79.37 -63.86
CA PHE A 599 -13.61 79.59 -62.74
C PHE A 599 -14.28 79.30 -61.40
N LYS A 600 -15.53 79.73 -61.22
CA LYS A 600 -16.32 79.41 -60.03
C LYS A 600 -16.59 77.91 -59.90
N GLU A 601 -16.97 77.24 -60.98
CA GLU A 601 -17.17 75.78 -60.99
C GLU A 601 -15.88 75.01 -60.68
N LEU A 602 -14.73 75.49 -61.15
CA LEU A 602 -13.40 74.95 -60.81
C LEU A 602 -13.06 75.19 -59.33
N GLN A 603 -13.39 76.37 -58.80
CA GLN A 603 -13.15 76.70 -57.39
C GLN A 603 -14.00 75.85 -56.45
N ASP A 604 -15.28 75.61 -56.79
CA ASP A 604 -16.16 74.71 -56.04
C ASP A 604 -15.63 73.27 -56.11
N SER A 605 -15.23 72.79 -57.30
CA SER A 605 -14.62 71.47 -57.46
C SER A 605 -13.32 71.31 -56.66
N LEU A 606 -12.52 72.38 -56.53
CA LEU A 606 -11.30 72.39 -55.73
C LEU A 606 -11.61 72.28 -54.23
N SER A 607 -12.68 72.92 -53.76
CA SER A 607 -13.14 72.79 -52.38
C SER A 607 -13.57 71.37 -52.06
N ASP A 608 -14.38 70.76 -52.94
CA ASP A 608 -14.80 69.35 -52.82
C ASP A 608 -13.60 68.38 -52.80
N LEU A 609 -12.60 68.63 -53.65
CA LEU A 609 -11.37 67.82 -53.68
C LEU A 609 -10.56 67.93 -52.38
N LYS A 610 -10.49 69.12 -51.77
CA LYS A 610 -9.82 69.32 -50.48
C LYS A 610 -10.53 68.60 -49.33
N GLU A 611 -11.86 68.66 -49.28
CA GLU A 611 -12.64 67.94 -48.27
C GLU A 611 -12.45 66.42 -48.41
N ARG A 612 -12.41 65.90 -49.64
CA ARG A 612 -12.10 64.49 -49.89
C ARG A 612 -10.67 64.12 -49.51
N GLN A 613 -9.70 64.99 -49.78
CA GLN A 613 -8.32 64.76 -49.37
C GLN A 613 -8.21 64.65 -47.84
N PHE A 614 -8.99 65.46 -47.10
CA PHE A 614 -9.08 65.35 -45.65
C PHE A 614 -9.68 63.99 -45.21
N ASN A 615 -10.78 63.56 -45.82
CA ASN A 615 -11.40 62.26 -45.51
C ASN A 615 -10.48 61.07 -45.84
N VAL A 616 -9.71 61.15 -46.94
CA VAL A 616 -8.70 60.13 -47.29
C VAL A 616 -7.59 60.09 -46.24
N SER A 617 -7.13 61.24 -45.76
CA SER A 617 -6.14 61.32 -44.68
C SER A 617 -6.65 60.66 -43.39
N GLU A 618 -7.92 60.87 -43.04
CA GLU A 618 -8.54 60.22 -41.87
C GLU A 618 -8.64 58.69 -42.05
N GLN A 619 -8.96 58.23 -43.26
CA GLN A 619 -8.96 56.80 -43.60
C GLN A 619 -7.56 56.20 -43.53
N GLU A 620 -6.52 56.93 -43.94
CA GLU A 620 -5.12 56.50 -43.84
C GLU A 620 -4.68 56.33 -42.39
N GLU A 621 -5.05 57.26 -41.49
CA GLU A 621 -4.79 57.12 -40.05
C GLU A 621 -5.48 55.88 -39.47
N LEU A 622 -6.73 55.63 -39.87
CA LEU A 622 -7.47 54.46 -39.41
C LEU A 622 -6.83 53.15 -39.90
N LEU A 623 -6.30 53.15 -41.14
CA LEU A 623 -5.60 52.02 -41.74
C LEU A 623 -4.26 51.74 -41.03
N ILE A 624 -3.54 52.79 -40.62
CA ILE A 624 -2.35 52.67 -39.76
C ILE A 624 -2.72 52.02 -38.42
N SER A 625 -3.80 52.46 -37.76
CA SER A 625 -4.23 51.86 -36.49
C SER A 625 -4.59 50.38 -36.63
N LEU A 626 -5.27 50.00 -37.72
CA LEU A 626 -5.61 48.61 -38.02
C LEU A 626 -4.36 47.76 -38.29
N GLN A 627 -3.33 48.32 -38.94
CA GLN A 627 -2.05 47.64 -39.13
C GLN A 627 -1.35 47.37 -37.80
N GLU A 628 -1.37 48.32 -36.86
CA GLU A 628 -0.83 48.11 -35.50
C GLU A 628 -1.57 47.00 -34.76
N ASP A 629 -2.91 46.97 -34.84
CA ASP A 629 -3.70 45.91 -34.20
C ASP A 629 -3.45 44.54 -34.84
N ILE A 630 -3.29 44.47 -36.16
CA ILE A 630 -2.87 43.23 -36.85
C ILE A 630 -1.50 42.76 -36.36
N GLN A 631 -0.55 43.68 -36.12
CA GLN A 631 0.76 43.33 -35.56
C GLN A 631 0.65 42.80 -34.14
N LYS A 632 -0.17 43.41 -33.27
CA LYS A 632 -0.43 42.91 -31.91
C LYS A 632 -1.04 41.50 -31.94
N ILE A 633 -2.01 41.26 -32.82
CA ILE A 633 -2.64 39.94 -33.00
C ILE A 633 -1.60 38.92 -33.47
N ARG A 634 -0.69 39.28 -34.37
CA ARG A 634 0.40 38.38 -34.82
C ARG A 634 1.33 37.98 -33.68
N ILE A 635 1.71 38.91 -32.82
CA ILE A 635 2.54 38.64 -31.64
C ILE A 635 1.80 37.68 -30.70
N LEU A 636 0.53 37.94 -30.40
CA LEU A 636 -0.29 37.05 -29.57
C LEU A 636 -0.41 35.65 -30.16
N ILE A 637 -0.60 35.53 -31.49
CA ILE A 637 -0.64 34.22 -32.16
C ILE A 637 0.71 33.49 -32.01
N GLN A 638 1.84 34.19 -32.07
CA GLN A 638 3.16 33.59 -31.87
C GLN A 638 3.35 33.10 -30.43
N GLU A 639 2.97 33.91 -29.43
CA GLU A 639 3.01 33.52 -28.01
C GLU A 639 2.11 32.31 -27.71
N LYS A 640 0.91 32.25 -28.31
CA LYS A 640 0.04 31.08 -28.15
C LYS A 640 0.60 29.84 -28.83
N ARG A 641 1.30 29.98 -29.96
CA ARG A 641 1.99 28.85 -30.60
C ARG A 641 3.14 28.30 -29.76
N THR A 642 3.91 29.14 -29.08
CA THR A 642 4.99 28.66 -28.20
C THR A 642 4.42 27.86 -27.03
N ILE A 643 3.31 28.31 -26.43
CA ILE A 643 2.63 27.57 -25.36
C ILE A 643 2.08 26.22 -25.86
N ILE A 644 1.52 26.16 -27.07
CA ILE A 644 1.06 24.89 -27.67
C ILE A 644 2.24 23.91 -27.80
N ILE A 645 3.40 24.37 -28.28
CA ILE A 645 4.60 23.52 -28.43
C ILE A 645 5.09 23.01 -27.06
N GLU A 646 4.99 23.81 -26.00
CA GLU A 646 5.34 23.36 -24.63
C GLU A 646 4.37 22.28 -24.14
N ILE A 647 3.06 22.49 -24.31
CA ILE A 647 2.04 21.49 -23.95
C ILE A 647 2.23 20.18 -24.73
N GLU A 648 2.57 20.25 -26.02
CA GLU A 648 2.86 19.07 -26.84
C GLU A 648 4.08 18.28 -26.32
N LYS A 649 5.10 18.96 -25.79
CA LYS A 649 6.25 18.28 -25.14
C LYS A 649 5.84 17.61 -23.84
N ASP A 650 5.03 18.27 -23.02
CA ASP A 650 4.55 17.69 -21.76
C ASP A 650 3.69 16.45 -22.00
N ILE A 651 2.85 16.47 -23.03
CA ILE A 651 2.08 15.30 -23.47
C ILE A 651 3.02 14.16 -23.87
N TYR A 652 4.05 14.44 -24.67
CA TYR A 652 5.03 13.43 -25.09
C TYR A 652 5.74 12.77 -23.91
N ILE A 653 6.19 13.55 -22.92
CA ILE A 653 6.84 13.03 -21.71
C ILE A 653 5.87 12.17 -20.89
N ALA A 654 4.61 12.58 -20.78
CA ALA A 654 3.59 11.80 -20.08
C ALA A 654 3.29 10.47 -20.78
N GLU A 655 3.25 10.44 -22.12
CA GLU A 655 3.09 9.23 -22.92
C GLU A 655 4.26 8.26 -22.73
N GLU A 656 5.50 8.76 -22.74
CA GLU A 656 6.71 7.95 -22.47
C GLU A 656 6.64 7.30 -21.07
N ARG A 657 6.22 8.07 -20.05
CA ARG A 657 6.07 7.53 -18.69
C ARG A 657 4.98 6.47 -18.59
N ILE A 658 3.88 6.61 -19.35
CA ILE A 658 2.83 5.60 -19.41
C ILE A 658 3.37 4.29 -20.01
N GLU A 659 4.17 4.36 -21.07
CA GLU A 659 4.79 3.17 -21.67
C GLU A 659 5.75 2.45 -20.71
N GLU A 660 6.55 3.19 -19.95
CA GLU A 660 7.43 2.61 -18.91
C GLU A 660 6.63 1.86 -17.85
N LEU A 661 5.56 2.47 -17.32
CA LEU A 661 4.71 1.85 -16.32
C LEU A 661 4.02 0.59 -16.86
N GLN A 662 3.60 0.59 -18.13
CA GLN A 662 3.03 -0.58 -18.77
C GLN A 662 4.03 -1.73 -18.89
N ARG A 663 5.31 -1.45 -19.20
CA ARG A 663 6.36 -2.48 -19.20
C ARG A 663 6.58 -3.06 -17.81
N LEU A 664 6.65 -2.20 -16.79
CA LEU A 664 6.82 -2.64 -15.40
C LEU A 664 5.66 -3.54 -14.94
N ILE A 665 4.42 -3.20 -15.27
CA ILE A 665 3.25 -4.03 -14.99
C ILE A 665 3.37 -5.38 -15.69
N ALA A 666 3.77 -5.41 -16.96
CA ALA A 666 3.94 -6.65 -17.72
C ALA A 666 5.03 -7.56 -17.11
N ASP A 667 6.13 -6.99 -16.64
CA ASP A 667 7.20 -7.74 -15.96
C ASP A 667 6.71 -8.32 -14.62
N ARG A 668 5.94 -7.56 -13.85
CA ARG A 668 5.35 -8.03 -12.58
C ARG A 668 4.31 -9.13 -12.81
N ASP A 669 3.48 -9.02 -13.85
CA ASP A 669 2.55 -10.08 -14.23
C ASP A 669 3.28 -11.38 -14.62
N GLN A 670 4.45 -11.26 -15.25
CA GLN A 670 5.29 -12.41 -15.58
C GLN A 670 5.90 -13.06 -14.33
N GLU A 671 6.38 -12.26 -13.38
CA GLU A 671 6.86 -12.71 -12.07
C GLU A 671 5.75 -13.46 -11.30
N ILE A 672 4.55 -12.90 -11.26
CA ILE A 672 3.38 -13.53 -10.62
C ILE A 672 3.07 -14.88 -11.27
N LYS A 673 3.10 -14.97 -12.61
CA LYS A 673 2.89 -16.25 -13.32
C LYS A 673 3.94 -17.29 -12.96
N ASP A 674 5.21 -16.89 -12.83
CA ASP A 674 6.30 -17.79 -12.47
C ASP A 674 6.17 -18.26 -11.00
N LEU A 675 5.80 -17.38 -10.08
CA LEU A 675 5.49 -17.74 -8.69
C LEU A 675 4.30 -18.69 -8.58
N LEU A 676 3.23 -18.46 -9.35
CA LEU A 676 2.09 -19.37 -9.41
C LEU A 676 2.50 -20.75 -9.94
N LYS A 677 3.37 -20.80 -10.96
CA LYS A 677 3.91 -22.06 -11.48
C LYS A 677 4.75 -22.80 -10.43
N GLN A 678 5.57 -22.08 -9.66
CA GLN A 678 6.32 -22.67 -8.54
C GLN A 678 5.39 -23.21 -7.46
N LEU A 679 4.32 -22.48 -7.10
CA LEU A 679 3.32 -22.96 -6.13
C LEU A 679 2.62 -24.22 -6.61
N VAL A 680 2.21 -24.28 -7.88
CA VAL A 680 1.61 -25.48 -8.47
C VAL A 680 2.60 -26.65 -8.42
N GLN A 681 3.86 -26.44 -8.78
CA GLN A 681 4.89 -27.49 -8.69
C GLN A 681 5.11 -27.97 -7.26
N ARG A 682 5.19 -27.05 -6.29
CA ARG A 682 5.32 -27.39 -4.86
C ARG A 682 4.11 -28.18 -4.37
N ASN A 683 2.89 -27.76 -4.71
CA ASN A 683 1.67 -28.48 -4.36
C ASN A 683 1.62 -29.88 -4.99
N THR A 684 2.07 -30.01 -6.24
CA THR A 684 2.15 -31.31 -6.91
C THR A 684 3.18 -32.22 -6.23
N ARG A 685 4.33 -31.66 -5.81
CA ARG A 685 5.36 -32.40 -5.08
C ARG A 685 4.90 -32.77 -3.68
N ILE A 686 4.19 -31.89 -2.97
CA ILE A 686 3.54 -32.20 -1.69
C ILE A 686 2.59 -33.36 -1.91
N LYS A 687 1.71 -33.31 -2.92
CA LYS A 687 0.79 -34.41 -3.24
C LYS A 687 1.52 -35.72 -3.54
N GLN A 688 2.56 -35.70 -4.38
CA GLN A 688 3.38 -36.87 -4.67
C GLN A 688 4.06 -37.42 -3.40
N LEU A 689 4.59 -36.55 -2.54
CA LEU A 689 5.18 -36.93 -1.26
C LEU A 689 4.12 -37.54 -0.35
N THR A 690 2.94 -36.95 -0.24
CA THR A 690 1.79 -37.49 0.51
C THR A 690 1.37 -38.85 -0.02
N ASP A 691 1.28 -39.03 -1.33
CA ASP A 691 0.91 -40.31 -1.95
C ASP A 691 2.00 -41.38 -1.74
N THR A 692 3.28 -41.00 -1.79
CA THR A 692 4.40 -41.92 -1.46
C THR A 692 4.50 -42.23 0.04
N LEU A 693 4.11 -41.30 0.92
CA LEU A 693 4.03 -41.54 2.37
C LEU A 693 2.77 -42.33 2.76
N GLY A 694 1.68 -42.27 1.98
CA GLY A 694 0.43 -42.98 2.25
C GLY A 694 0.46 -44.49 2.00
N SER A 695 1.51 -45.01 1.34
CA SER A 695 1.65 -46.44 1.02
C SER A 695 2.65 -47.21 1.88
N ALA A 696 3.32 -46.55 2.84
CA ALA A 696 4.18 -47.20 3.84
C ALA A 696 3.68 -46.86 5.25
N PRO A 697 3.46 -47.86 6.14
CA PRO A 697 3.13 -47.58 7.54
C PRO A 697 4.22 -46.68 8.14
N PRO A 698 3.84 -45.64 8.90
CA PRO A 698 4.76 -44.59 9.33
C PRO A 698 5.94 -45.21 10.09
N PRO A 699 7.20 -44.98 9.69
CA PRO A 699 8.32 -45.28 10.55
C PRO A 699 8.17 -44.38 11.77
N SER A 700 7.82 -44.98 12.91
CA SER A 700 7.82 -44.33 14.21
C SER A 700 9.06 -43.44 14.33
N PRO A 701 8.93 -42.16 14.71
CA PRO A 701 10.07 -41.27 14.86
C PRO A 701 11.10 -41.98 15.71
N LYS A 702 12.34 -42.09 15.21
CA LYS A 702 13.44 -42.74 15.94
C LYS A 702 13.66 -41.98 17.24
N LYS A 703 12.97 -42.38 18.30
CA LYS A 703 13.14 -41.85 19.67
C LYS A 703 14.62 -42.05 20.00
N VAL A 704 15.39 -40.95 20.03
CA VAL A 704 16.81 -40.97 20.37
C VAL A 704 16.90 -41.47 21.81
N THR A 705 17.13 -42.77 21.96
CA THR A 705 17.13 -43.41 23.28
C THR A 705 18.44 -43.07 23.96
N TYR A 706 18.38 -42.31 25.06
CA TYR A 706 19.54 -41.93 25.86
C TYR A 706 20.27 -43.18 26.37
N LYS A 707 21.56 -43.31 26.07
CA LYS A 707 22.39 -44.45 26.49
C LYS A 707 23.19 -44.11 27.75
N ALA A 708 22.78 -44.62 28.90
CA ALA A 708 23.53 -44.48 30.15
C ALA A 708 24.93 -45.13 30.06
N LYS A 709 25.94 -44.49 30.66
CA LYS A 709 27.26 -45.10 30.87
C LYS A 709 27.16 -46.14 31.99
N LYS A 710 27.47 -47.40 31.66
CA LYS A 710 27.55 -48.48 32.65
C LYS A 710 28.57 -48.12 33.75
N GLY A 711 28.16 -48.24 35.01
CA GLY A 711 28.98 -47.94 36.19
C GLY A 711 28.79 -46.56 36.82
N ASP A 712 27.98 -45.67 36.23
CA ASP A 712 27.57 -44.42 36.88
C ASP A 712 26.11 -44.53 37.35
N GLU A 713 25.92 -44.66 38.67
CA GLU A 713 24.59 -44.80 39.27
C GLU A 713 23.68 -43.60 39.00
N VAL A 714 24.24 -42.39 38.93
CA VAL A 714 23.49 -41.16 38.63
C VAL A 714 22.96 -41.23 37.19
N ASP A 715 23.81 -41.65 36.25
CA ASP A 715 23.50 -41.72 34.81
C ASP A 715 22.49 -42.83 34.49
N GLN A 716 22.60 -43.97 35.18
CA GLN A 716 21.64 -45.08 35.06
C GLN A 716 20.26 -44.71 35.59
N LEU A 717 20.19 -44.01 36.72
CA LEU A 717 18.92 -43.50 37.22
C LEU A 717 18.37 -42.43 36.30
N LEU A 718 19.20 -41.51 35.80
CA LEU A 718 18.77 -40.43 34.93
C LEU A 718 18.18 -40.95 33.61
N ALA A 719 18.77 -41.99 33.01
CA ALA A 719 18.26 -42.59 31.78
C ALA A 719 16.82 -43.10 31.90
N LYS A 720 16.42 -43.61 33.09
CA LYS A 720 15.04 -44.04 33.34
C LYS A 720 14.04 -42.88 33.27
N TYR A 721 14.44 -41.68 33.68
CA TYR A 721 13.58 -40.50 33.68
C TYR A 721 13.62 -39.70 32.36
N ILE A 722 14.72 -39.80 31.59
CA ILE A 722 14.85 -39.07 30.31
C ILE A 722 14.04 -39.72 29.19
N GLN A 723 13.75 -41.02 29.26
CA GLN A 723 13.07 -41.74 28.17
C GLN A 723 11.69 -41.15 27.79
N ASP A 724 11.05 -40.46 28.74
CA ASP A 724 9.77 -39.77 28.59
C ASP A 724 9.87 -38.24 28.70
N CYS A 725 11.09 -37.69 28.69
CA CYS A 725 11.31 -36.25 28.75
C CYS A 725 11.33 -35.64 27.33
N PRO A 726 10.55 -34.58 27.05
CA PRO A 726 10.54 -33.94 25.75
C PRO A 726 11.77 -33.04 25.50
N VAL A 727 12.57 -32.76 26.54
CA VAL A 727 13.75 -31.88 26.45
C VAL A 727 15.01 -32.71 26.21
N PRO A 728 15.87 -32.35 25.24
CA PRO A 728 17.14 -33.05 25.03
C PRO A 728 18.05 -32.91 26.25
N VAL A 729 18.65 -34.03 26.66
CA VAL A 729 19.61 -34.07 27.78
C VAL A 729 20.95 -34.64 27.34
N LYS A 730 22.02 -33.87 27.53
CA LYS A 730 23.41 -34.24 27.19
C LYS A 730 24.26 -34.35 28.45
N ARG A 731 25.08 -35.40 28.56
CA ARG A 731 25.98 -35.58 29.72
C ARG A 731 27.25 -34.75 29.55
N LEU A 732 27.56 -33.89 30.53
CA LEU A 732 28.79 -33.08 30.55
C LEU A 732 29.91 -33.70 31.40
N GLY A 733 29.56 -34.55 32.38
CA GLY A 733 30.53 -35.33 33.19
C GLY A 733 30.31 -35.24 34.71
N SER A 734 30.76 -36.23 35.47
CA SER A 734 30.76 -36.29 36.96
C SER A 734 29.54 -35.68 37.67
N GLY A 735 28.33 -36.05 37.26
CA GLY A 735 27.08 -35.55 37.83
C GLY A 735 26.55 -34.25 37.20
N PHE A 736 27.25 -33.64 36.24
CA PHE A 736 26.77 -32.52 35.45
C PHE A 736 26.13 -32.98 34.13
N TYR A 737 24.95 -32.43 33.86
CA TYR A 737 24.16 -32.67 32.66
C TYR A 737 23.70 -31.34 32.08
N LEU A 738 23.43 -31.33 30.79
CA LEU A 738 22.81 -30.22 30.08
C LEU A 738 21.37 -30.59 29.80
N PHE A 739 20.42 -29.89 30.39
CA PHE A 739 18.99 -30.08 30.22
C PHE A 739 18.45 -28.91 29.39
N GLY A 740 18.24 -29.14 28.10
CA GLY A 740 17.97 -28.09 27.12
C GLY A 740 19.11 -27.08 27.05
N THR A 741 18.87 -25.85 27.50
CA THR A 741 19.85 -24.76 27.55
C THR A 741 20.48 -24.56 28.93
N ARG A 742 20.18 -25.45 29.89
CA ARG A 742 20.58 -25.28 31.29
C ARG A 742 21.53 -26.36 31.76
N LYS A 743 22.68 -25.94 32.30
CA LYS A 743 23.59 -26.83 33.03
C LYS A 743 23.01 -27.16 34.41
N ILE A 744 22.82 -28.45 34.69
CA ILE A 744 22.29 -28.97 35.95
C ILE A 744 23.28 -29.93 36.62
N TYR A 745 23.20 -30.03 37.95
CA TYR A 745 23.98 -30.98 38.73
C TYR A 745 23.05 -32.00 39.39
N ALA A 746 23.28 -33.29 39.14
CA ALA A 746 22.50 -34.40 39.63
C ALA A 746 23.34 -35.29 40.57
N LYS A 747 22.72 -35.76 41.64
CA LYS A 747 23.32 -36.70 42.60
C LYS A 747 22.25 -37.66 43.13
N VAL A 748 22.65 -38.86 43.51
CA VAL A 748 21.78 -39.81 44.23
C VAL A 748 21.81 -39.49 45.72
N MET A 749 20.65 -39.27 46.33
CA MET A 749 20.47 -39.11 47.77
C MET A 749 19.35 -40.05 48.23
N ASN A 750 19.65 -40.94 49.18
CA ASN A 750 18.71 -41.94 49.70
C ASN A 750 18.06 -42.78 48.59
N GLY A 751 18.86 -43.21 47.60
CA GLY A 751 18.39 -43.98 46.44
C GLY A 751 17.55 -43.19 45.43
N LYS A 752 17.30 -41.89 45.65
CA LYS A 752 16.54 -41.03 44.75
C LYS A 752 17.46 -40.07 44.00
N LEU A 753 17.19 -39.88 42.71
CA LEU A 753 17.91 -38.92 41.88
C LEU A 753 17.41 -37.50 42.17
N VAL A 754 18.30 -36.63 42.62
CA VAL A 754 18.00 -35.24 42.94
C VAL A 754 18.88 -34.27 42.16
N ILE A 755 18.29 -33.16 41.73
CA ILE A 755 18.91 -32.08 40.96
C ILE A 755 19.10 -30.86 41.86
N ARG A 756 20.30 -30.29 41.86
CA ARG A 756 20.60 -29.06 42.60
C ARG A 756 19.87 -27.87 41.97
N VAL A 757 19.06 -27.19 42.77
CA VAL A 757 18.39 -25.93 42.43
C VAL A 757 18.84 -24.84 43.41
N GLY A 758 18.65 -23.56 43.09
CA GLY A 758 19.26 -22.40 43.76
C GLY A 758 19.14 -22.26 45.29
N GLY A 759 18.41 -23.15 45.98
CA GLY A 759 18.33 -23.23 47.45
C GLY A 759 18.29 -24.64 48.04
N GLY A 760 18.56 -25.69 47.26
CA GLY A 760 18.42 -27.07 47.75
C GLY A 760 18.52 -28.13 46.64
N TYR A 761 18.00 -29.32 46.93
CA TYR A 761 17.91 -30.41 45.97
C TYR A 761 16.44 -30.72 45.69
N MET A 762 16.10 -30.96 44.43
CA MET A 762 14.75 -31.30 43.98
C MET A 762 14.76 -32.65 43.28
N VAL A 763 13.74 -33.48 43.50
CA VAL A 763 13.64 -34.79 42.82
C VAL A 763 13.48 -34.58 41.31
N ILE A 764 14.16 -35.41 40.50
CA ILE A 764 14.21 -35.27 39.04
C ILE A 764 12.83 -35.18 38.37
N GLN A 765 11.84 -35.95 38.81
CA GLN A 765 10.50 -35.94 38.24
C GLN A 765 9.85 -34.55 38.35
N LYS A 766 9.87 -33.97 39.55
CA LYS A 766 9.38 -32.60 39.80
C LYS A 766 10.21 -31.55 39.06
N PHE A 767 11.50 -31.81 38.86
CA PHE A 767 12.37 -30.93 38.08
C PHE A 767 11.96 -30.89 36.60
N ILE A 768 11.70 -32.05 35.98
CA ILE A 768 11.24 -32.15 34.60
C ILE A 768 9.89 -31.43 34.46
N GLU A 769 8.91 -31.71 35.32
CA GLU A 769 7.59 -31.06 35.30
C GLU A 769 7.67 -29.53 35.42
N THR A 770 8.62 -29.00 36.19
CA THR A 770 8.72 -27.55 36.43
C THR A 770 9.47 -26.82 35.30
N TYR A 771 10.50 -27.45 34.73
CA TYR A 771 11.44 -26.77 33.83
C TYR A 771 11.41 -27.26 32.38
N ALA A 772 10.74 -28.37 32.06
CA ALA A 772 10.71 -28.90 30.70
C ALA A 772 10.13 -27.88 29.70
N ASP A 773 8.96 -27.33 29.99
CA ASP A 773 8.28 -26.38 29.11
C ASP A 773 9.09 -25.09 28.93
N GLN A 774 9.73 -24.61 30.01
CA GLN A 774 10.56 -23.41 29.98
C GLN A 774 11.79 -23.59 29.08
N GLU A 775 12.39 -24.77 29.09
CA GLU A 775 13.54 -25.07 28.25
C GLU A 775 13.14 -25.32 26.79
N LEU A 776 11.97 -25.92 26.52
CA LEU A 776 11.44 -26.06 25.16
C LEU A 776 11.19 -24.71 24.50
N ILE A 777 10.59 -23.75 25.22
CA ILE A 777 10.35 -22.40 24.70
C ILE A 777 11.67 -21.71 24.32
N LYS A 778 12.72 -21.86 25.16
CA LYS A 778 14.04 -21.30 24.87
C LYS A 778 14.68 -21.93 23.63
N ILE A 779 14.58 -23.25 23.49
CA ILE A 779 15.11 -23.96 22.31
C ILE A 779 14.39 -23.50 21.04
N LYS A 780 13.06 -23.38 21.06
CA LYS A 780 12.28 -22.88 19.91
C LYS A 780 12.69 -21.46 19.52
N SER A 781 12.86 -20.57 20.50
CA SER A 781 13.33 -19.21 20.25
C SER A 781 14.73 -19.15 19.65
N ILE A 782 15.62 -20.08 20.01
CA ILE A 782 16.96 -20.18 19.40
C ILE A 782 16.85 -20.68 17.96
N LEU A 783 16.05 -21.73 17.69
CA LEU A 783 15.82 -22.25 16.33
C LEU A 783 15.29 -21.16 15.39
N GLU A 784 14.29 -20.40 15.84
CA GLU A 784 13.69 -19.31 15.06
C GLU A 784 14.72 -18.20 14.79
N LYS A 785 15.53 -17.84 15.78
CA LYS A 785 16.55 -16.80 15.64
C LYS A 785 17.69 -17.19 14.70
N GLU A 786 18.08 -18.47 14.69
CA GLU A 786 19.19 -18.98 13.88
C GLU A 786 18.72 -19.55 12.53
N GLY A 787 17.41 -19.60 12.27
CA GLY A 787 16.86 -20.12 11.02
C GLY A 787 17.07 -21.63 10.82
N LEU A 788 17.22 -22.39 11.91
CA LEU A 788 17.52 -23.82 11.89
C LEU A 788 16.24 -24.66 11.87
N SER A 789 16.27 -25.76 11.12
CA SER A 789 15.09 -26.58 10.86
C SER A 789 14.92 -27.75 11.84
N SER A 790 15.96 -28.09 12.60
CA SER A 790 15.97 -29.19 13.57
C SER A 790 16.80 -28.89 14.82
N ILE A 791 16.36 -29.42 15.97
CA ILE A 791 17.08 -29.35 17.27
C ILE A 791 18.49 -29.98 17.17
N ASP A 792 18.67 -30.98 16.31
CA ASP A 792 19.94 -31.68 16.14
C ASP A 792 21.03 -30.79 15.51
N GLU A 793 20.66 -29.67 14.89
CA GLU A 793 21.58 -28.72 14.27
C GLU A 793 22.18 -27.71 15.28
N ILE A 794 21.58 -27.58 16.47
CA ILE A 794 22.05 -26.64 17.50
C ILE A 794 23.17 -27.27 18.34
N ASP A 795 24.35 -26.64 18.36
CA ASP A 795 25.38 -26.95 19.35
C ASP A 795 25.04 -26.31 20.72
N LEU A 796 24.23 -27.01 21.50
CA LEU A 796 23.78 -26.56 22.82
C LEU A 796 24.93 -26.34 23.82
N GLU A 797 26.11 -26.94 23.61
CA GLU A 797 27.25 -26.73 24.50
C GLU A 797 27.85 -25.34 24.35
N ASP A 798 28.03 -24.88 23.11
CA ASP A 798 28.58 -23.55 22.81
C ASP A 798 27.65 -22.44 23.32
N TYR A 799 26.34 -22.61 23.15
CA TYR A 799 25.35 -21.63 23.58
C TYR A 799 25.34 -21.45 25.11
N CYS A 800 25.53 -22.54 25.85
CA CYS A 800 25.56 -22.50 27.32
C CYS A 800 26.85 -21.89 27.87
N LEU A 801 27.98 -22.09 27.19
CA LEU A 801 29.29 -21.58 27.62
C LEU A 801 29.47 -20.09 27.29
N ASN A 802 28.85 -19.60 26.23
CA ASN A 802 29.01 -18.21 25.78
C ASN A 802 28.25 -17.18 26.64
N LYS A 803 27.15 -17.56 27.32
CA LYS A 803 26.45 -16.67 28.28
C LYS A 803 27.29 -16.25 29.49
N SER A 804 28.36 -16.99 29.82
CA SER A 804 29.24 -16.64 30.94
C SER A 804 30.29 -15.56 30.63
N LYS A 805 30.53 -15.23 29.36
CA LYS A 805 31.58 -14.27 28.97
C LYS A 805 31.08 -12.83 28.79
N THR A 806 29.79 -12.62 28.51
CA THR A 806 29.23 -11.28 28.25
C THR A 806 28.72 -10.54 29.49
N ALA A 807 28.69 -11.18 30.68
CA ALA A 807 28.16 -10.58 31.91
C ALA A 807 29.21 -9.85 32.79
N TYR A 808 30.46 -9.71 32.34
CA TYR A 808 31.54 -9.04 33.10
C TYR A 808 32.21 -7.86 32.37
N GLY A 809 31.53 -7.23 31.41
CA GLY A 809 31.97 -5.99 30.76
C GLY A 809 31.13 -4.79 31.16
N ASN A 810 31.77 -3.75 31.70
CA ASN A 810 31.25 -2.39 31.94
C ASN A 810 30.26 -2.14 33.09
N VAL A 811 30.78 -2.11 34.33
CA VAL A 811 30.48 -1.01 35.27
C VAL A 811 31.78 -0.57 35.92
N ARG A 812 32.41 0.46 35.35
CA ARG A 812 33.50 1.22 35.98
C ARG A 812 33.15 2.70 35.88
N GLY A 813 32.35 3.17 36.83
CA GLY A 813 32.02 4.58 37.05
C GLY A 813 32.54 5.01 38.41
N GLU A 814 33.13 6.18 38.45
CA GLU A 814 34.13 6.63 39.42
C GLU A 814 33.60 6.98 40.81
N LYS A 815 34.53 6.89 41.77
CA LYS A 815 34.41 7.34 43.14
C LYS A 815 34.31 8.88 43.19
N SER A 816 33.29 9.39 43.85
CA SER A 816 33.38 10.69 44.54
C SER A 816 33.15 10.50 46.03
N THR A 817 34.06 11.10 46.78
CA THR A 817 34.22 11.04 48.22
C THR A 817 33.36 12.09 48.90
N SER A 818 32.54 11.70 49.88
CA SER A 818 32.32 12.53 51.06
C SER A 818 31.75 11.71 52.22
N ALA A 819 32.36 11.93 53.37
CA ALA A 819 32.16 11.21 54.61
C ALA A 819 30.86 11.63 55.32
N SER A 820 30.23 10.70 56.03
CA SER A 820 30.03 10.76 57.50
C SER A 820 28.98 9.74 57.98
N SER A 821 29.43 8.77 58.77
CA SER A 821 28.63 8.03 59.77
C SER A 821 28.42 8.93 61.01
N PRO A 822 27.60 8.59 62.06
CA PRO A 822 27.19 7.24 62.46
C PRO A 822 25.78 7.06 63.12
N GLY A 823 25.42 5.80 63.40
CA GLY A 823 24.52 5.41 64.51
C GLY A 823 23.15 4.87 64.06
N SER A 824 22.82 3.57 64.15
CA SER A 824 22.63 2.71 65.34
C SER A 824 21.29 2.91 66.05
N HIS A 825 20.62 1.78 66.32
CA HIS A 825 19.35 1.55 67.07
C HIS A 825 18.07 1.81 66.25
N GLY A 826 17.12 0.89 66.10
CA GLY A 826 16.61 -0.10 67.06
C GLY A 826 15.40 0.51 67.77
N GLY A 827 14.18 0.11 67.42
CA GLY A 827 13.00 0.60 68.15
C GLY A 827 11.65 0.43 67.47
N SER A 828 10.93 -0.61 67.87
CA SER A 828 9.47 -0.68 67.90
C SER A 828 8.87 0.54 68.61
N PHE A 829 7.75 1.10 68.14
CA PHE A 829 6.52 1.34 68.93
C PHE A 829 5.47 2.18 68.16
N ARG A 830 4.30 1.55 67.99
CA ARG A 830 2.91 2.01 68.26
C ARG A 830 2.58 3.52 68.46
N LYS A 831 1.34 3.81 67.97
CA LYS A 831 0.34 4.83 68.35
C LYS A 831 0.54 6.22 67.71
N SER A 832 -0.48 7.01 67.38
CA SER A 832 -1.94 6.87 67.32
C SER A 832 -2.51 8.23 66.90
N MET A 833 -3.77 8.24 66.43
CA MET A 833 -4.72 9.38 66.49
C MET A 833 -4.43 10.53 65.50
N THR A 834 -5.38 11.21 64.85
CA THR A 834 -6.85 11.27 64.92
C THR A 834 -7.33 12.18 63.77
N SER A 835 -8.54 11.92 63.26
CA SER A 835 -9.57 12.89 62.79
C SER A 835 -9.20 13.87 61.64
N SER A 836 -10.02 14.21 60.65
CA SER A 836 -11.46 14.43 60.64
C SER A 836 -12.01 14.46 59.19
N ILE A 837 -13.12 13.75 59.00
CA ILE A 837 -14.36 14.09 58.27
C ILE A 837 -14.41 15.46 57.53
N LYS A 838 -14.76 15.43 56.23
CA LYS A 838 -15.76 16.29 55.51
C LYS A 838 -15.83 15.85 54.03
N LYS A 839 -16.86 15.10 53.62
CA LYS A 839 -18.11 15.53 52.93
C LYS A 839 -17.93 16.32 51.60
N LEU A 840 -18.19 15.60 50.51
CA LEU A 840 -18.92 15.92 49.25
C LEU A 840 -19.69 17.27 49.21
N PRO A 841 -19.88 17.90 48.02
CA PRO A 841 -20.97 17.49 47.13
C PRO A 841 -20.78 17.61 45.60
N ARG A 842 -21.75 16.97 44.93
CA ARG A 842 -22.10 16.92 43.50
C ARG A 842 -22.67 18.24 42.96
N GLY A 843 -22.67 18.39 41.63
CA GLY A 843 -23.56 19.26 40.83
C GLY A 843 -22.87 19.66 39.51
N SER A 844 -23.16 19.11 38.32
CA SER A 844 -24.34 19.20 37.43
C SER A 844 -24.51 20.52 36.66
N LYS A 845 -24.66 20.39 35.32
CA LYS A 845 -25.22 21.31 34.30
C LYS A 845 -24.25 22.43 33.85
N THR A 846 -24.13 22.82 32.57
CA THR A 846 -25.21 23.17 31.63
C THR A 846 -24.67 23.33 30.18
N ILE A 847 -25.56 23.10 29.21
CA ILE A 847 -25.50 23.34 27.76
C ILE A 847 -25.28 24.84 27.41
N LYS A 848 -24.45 25.15 26.39
CA LYS A 848 -24.64 26.33 25.49
C LYS A 848 -24.07 26.12 24.07
N LYS A 849 -25.01 25.93 23.14
CA LYS A 849 -25.13 26.43 21.76
C LYS A 849 -24.13 27.49 21.25
N VAL A 850 -23.62 27.21 20.04
CA VAL A 850 -23.63 28.01 18.78
C VAL A 850 -23.24 29.49 18.82
N THR A 851 -22.19 29.84 18.08
CA THR A 851 -22.17 31.06 17.24
C THR A 851 -21.31 30.88 15.99
N THR A 852 -21.98 31.05 14.85
CA THR A 852 -21.50 31.19 13.48
C THR A 852 -20.75 32.51 13.31
N THR A 853 -19.56 32.51 12.71
CA THR A 853 -18.89 33.74 12.27
C THR A 853 -18.87 33.81 10.76
N LYS A 854 -19.58 34.81 10.26
CA LYS A 854 -19.72 35.27 8.88
C LYS A 854 -18.53 36.19 8.58
N VAL A 855 -17.73 35.92 7.56
CA VAL A 855 -16.76 36.89 7.02
C VAL A 855 -17.27 37.36 5.66
N ILE A 856 -17.36 38.68 5.55
CA ILE A 856 -17.85 39.47 4.42
C ILE A 856 -16.63 39.90 3.60
N TYR A 857 -16.75 39.79 2.28
CA TYR A 857 -15.91 40.43 1.27
C TYR A 857 -15.96 41.96 1.38
N GLN A 858 -14.82 42.65 1.31
CA GLN A 858 -14.64 43.89 0.54
C GLN A 858 -13.17 44.33 0.55
N GLY A 859 -12.65 44.64 -0.64
CA GLY A 859 -11.32 45.18 -0.89
C GLY A 859 -10.73 44.62 -2.17
#